data_AF-A0A2M7KF26-F1
#
_entry.id   AF-A0A2M7KF26-F1
#
_cell.length_a   1.000
_cell.length_b   1.000
_cell.length_c   1.000
_cell.angle_alpha   90.00
_cell.angle_beta   90.00
_cell.angle_gamma   90.00
#
_symmetry.space_group_name_H-M   'P 1'
#
loop_
_entity.id
_entity.type
_entity.pdbx_description
1 polymer ?
#
loop_
_entity_poly.entity_id
_entity_poly.type
_entity_poly.pdbx_seq_one_letter_code
_entity_poly.pdbx_strand_id
1 'polypeptide(L)'
;GCCACALAVDSPVKVAVLHGTYDHFRHRDEHDAVLKQLGWQFTKYPCTELARLVGDLGQYDLVLGNPLFNYGEVQDFGAHAAEWRAFMERGGGIVLSDCNYATCVDWLAKLGDTFKAGVEGCKAQQSATESAPRHSLHFLPYELRAGNSWAHMVLTGGGWEVISRCGDGNVVAAVQRVGKGFAFVASGWPLGAEALQNVWANLCLQRLGLAAMAFAMPELTVGSAEVRLGLRNGAAAPAEVTLDLEVTPEGAAPVRFTNRQSVAARGEAALRLPYRLSVRGKAGARLTLTSGGATTTLLKRHAVLPELLSVRLASPAYRGLALASRPPAKVVLGVAVTPDKEDLRKLSLSVQVRDAAGKQLARQSVGRLPGREFEQAVAVPKLPAGDYSVRAELTEGRRRLAVAKTSLSVLAEAPSQVLLADDLNTIVGGKPFFPLALYHVGLDDLPKVAALGLNAVQGWGGNVDRARQYLDAAQANGLKVLLEMGGLVGETVNTAAIEEHVRALKDHPALLVWYVRDEPAPALHDSVLQATELFHRLDRNHPTYLVSCIPNEFGNQAQLADILAVDPYPLPGGPVSRVAQWADLAWQATRREKPVWLIPQLHDQSSYNAQPPARGANPPTPAQERCMTYLCLVHGAKGIVWYPWDDGPNMGAKYHPPLQDELKRLCAEIHLLTPALLSATRRSFAAADGKVHGLVCGSGAERFLLLVNGTDEKLTATIELPEAKPRQELAGEFGGSRGSLRGKRLPLGFEPLEVKVFRF
;
A
#
# COMPACT_ATOMS: atom_id res chain seq x y z
N GLY A 1 42.58 -37.60 -2.67
CA GLY A 1 41.27 -37.84 -3.31
C GLY A 1 40.34 -36.73 -2.88
N CYS A 2 40.05 -35.78 -3.77
CA CYS A 2 39.19 -34.64 -3.48
C CYS A 2 37.74 -35.01 -3.79
N CYS A 3 36.89 -35.03 -2.75
CA CYS A 3 35.45 -35.04 -2.92
C CYS A 3 34.99 -33.66 -3.39
N ALA A 4 34.68 -33.54 -4.68
CA ALA A 4 33.96 -32.39 -5.21
C ALA A 4 32.50 -32.45 -4.69
N CYS A 5 32.16 -31.63 -3.70
CA CYS A 5 30.76 -31.39 -3.35
C CYS A 5 30.07 -30.71 -4.55
N ALA A 6 29.31 -31.49 -5.31
CA ALA A 6 28.31 -30.95 -6.21
C ALA A 6 27.24 -30.27 -5.33
N LEU A 7 27.10 -28.95 -5.43
CA LEU A 7 25.99 -28.21 -4.84
C LEU A 7 24.70 -28.72 -5.51
N ALA A 8 23.89 -29.49 -4.77
CA ALA A 8 22.57 -29.90 -5.22
C ALA A 8 21.67 -28.66 -5.37
N VAL A 9 20.93 -28.58 -6.47
CA VAL A 9 20.15 -27.42 -6.93
C VAL A 9 19.04 -26.99 -5.94
N ASP A 10 18.72 -27.81 -4.93
CA ASP A 10 17.60 -27.62 -4.00
C ASP A 10 17.98 -27.78 -2.50
N SER A 11 19.26 -27.73 -2.12
CA SER A 11 19.62 -27.68 -0.70
C SER A 11 19.19 -26.34 -0.07
N PRO A 12 18.53 -26.34 1.10
CA PRO A 12 18.15 -25.10 1.77
C PRO A 12 19.41 -24.33 2.18
N VAL A 13 19.39 -23.00 1.97
CA VAL A 13 20.47 -22.10 2.40
C VAL A 13 20.59 -22.17 3.92
N LYS A 14 21.83 -22.37 4.41
CA LYS A 14 22.10 -22.46 5.84
C LYS A 14 22.74 -21.18 6.36
N VAL A 15 22.16 -20.61 7.40
CA VAL A 15 22.55 -19.30 7.92
C VAL A 15 22.88 -19.37 9.41
N ALA A 16 24.03 -18.84 9.81
CA ALA A 16 24.26 -18.48 11.21
C ALA A 16 23.81 -17.03 11.42
N VAL A 17 22.94 -16.80 12.40
CA VAL A 17 22.45 -15.47 12.77
C VAL A 17 23.14 -15.04 14.05
N LEU A 18 23.94 -13.99 13.96
CA LEU A 18 24.70 -13.44 15.06
C LEU A 18 23.97 -12.25 15.67
N HIS A 19 23.85 -12.20 17.01
CA HIS A 19 23.17 -11.11 17.71
C HIS A 19 23.88 -10.70 19.00
N GLY A 20 23.71 -9.44 19.41
CA GLY A 20 24.29 -8.90 20.63
C GLY A 20 23.50 -9.27 21.89
N THR A 21 23.96 -8.77 23.04
CA THR A 21 23.30 -8.92 24.35
C THR A 21 22.61 -7.63 24.83
N TYR A 22 22.66 -6.56 24.01
CA TYR A 22 22.05 -5.26 24.31
C TYR A 22 20.56 -5.39 24.67
N ASP A 23 20.16 -4.64 25.72
CA ASP A 23 18.78 -4.48 26.17
C ASP A 23 18.01 -5.80 26.24
N HIS A 24 18.54 -6.76 27.00
CA HIS A 24 17.98 -8.10 27.16
C HIS A 24 17.73 -8.85 25.84
N PHE A 25 18.69 -8.78 24.91
CA PHE A 25 18.63 -9.41 23.59
C PHE A 25 17.51 -8.85 22.68
N ARG A 26 17.19 -7.57 22.82
CA ARG A 26 16.13 -6.87 22.05
C ARG A 26 16.10 -7.21 20.57
N HIS A 27 17.27 -7.31 19.94
CA HIS A 27 17.41 -7.49 18.50
C HIS A 27 17.76 -8.92 18.07
N ARG A 28 17.47 -9.92 18.92
CA ARG A 28 17.77 -11.34 18.62
C ARG A 28 17.01 -11.89 17.43
N ASP A 29 15.77 -11.45 17.24
CA ASP A 29 14.80 -12.11 16.35
C ASP A 29 14.52 -11.32 15.05
N GLU A 30 15.31 -10.28 14.77
CA GLU A 30 15.09 -9.30 13.67
C GLU A 30 14.98 -9.93 12.27
N HIS A 31 15.79 -10.95 11.97
CA HIS A 31 15.75 -11.64 10.67
C HIS A 31 14.84 -12.90 10.66
N ASP A 32 14.22 -13.29 11.78
CA ASP A 32 13.49 -14.56 11.89
C ASP A 32 12.35 -14.65 10.87
N ALA A 33 11.53 -13.61 10.74
CA ALA A 33 10.38 -13.58 9.84
C ALA A 33 10.83 -13.70 8.37
N VAL A 34 11.87 -12.95 7.99
CA VAL A 34 12.43 -12.94 6.64
C VAL A 34 13.05 -14.29 6.28
N LEU A 35 13.83 -14.89 7.18
CA LEU A 35 14.46 -16.20 6.93
C LEU A 35 13.43 -17.32 6.82
N LYS A 36 12.36 -17.28 7.63
CA LYS A 36 11.20 -18.19 7.53
C LYS A 36 10.48 -18.03 6.20
N GLN A 37 10.22 -16.79 5.77
CA GLN A 37 9.61 -16.48 4.48
C GLN A 37 10.41 -17.07 3.31
N LEU A 38 11.74 -16.99 3.38
CA LEU A 38 12.65 -17.54 2.36
C LEU A 38 12.80 -19.07 2.42
N GLY A 39 12.31 -19.71 3.49
CA GLY A 39 12.52 -21.15 3.73
C GLY A 39 13.98 -21.50 4.02
N TRP A 40 14.76 -20.56 4.54
CA TRP A 40 16.18 -20.76 4.87
C TRP A 40 16.32 -21.39 6.26
N GLN A 41 17.29 -22.28 6.42
CA GLN A 41 17.61 -22.87 7.72
C GLN A 41 18.55 -21.93 8.47
N PHE A 42 18.24 -21.63 9.72
CA PHE A 42 19.09 -20.75 10.51
C PHE A 42 19.22 -21.14 11.97
N THR A 43 20.40 -20.85 12.52
CA THR A 43 20.75 -21.04 13.93
C THR A 43 21.22 -19.71 14.49
N LYS A 44 20.72 -19.33 15.66
CA LYS A 44 21.11 -18.08 16.34
C LYS A 44 22.29 -18.32 17.29
N TYR A 45 23.22 -17.38 17.28
CA TYR A 45 24.40 -17.34 18.12
C TYR A 45 24.47 -15.96 18.80
N PRO A 46 24.44 -15.89 20.14
CA PRO A 46 24.80 -14.65 20.82
C PRO A 46 26.29 -14.36 20.58
N CYS A 47 26.68 -13.09 20.59
CA CYS A 47 28.09 -12.71 20.40
C CYS A 47 29.01 -13.42 21.41
N THR A 48 28.55 -13.63 22.65
CA THR A 48 29.26 -14.35 23.72
C THR A 48 29.59 -15.83 23.40
N GLU A 49 28.94 -16.43 22.40
CA GLU A 49 29.22 -17.78 21.92
C GLU A 49 30.08 -17.80 20.63
N LEU A 50 30.88 -16.75 20.40
CA LEU A 50 31.72 -16.60 19.21
C LEU A 50 32.57 -17.85 18.88
N ALA A 51 33.21 -18.47 19.89
CA ALA A 51 34.02 -19.67 19.67
C ALA A 51 33.20 -20.86 19.15
N ARG A 52 31.94 -20.99 19.59
CA ARG A 52 31.00 -22.02 19.09
C ARG A 52 30.65 -21.76 17.63
N LEU A 53 30.30 -20.52 17.30
CA LEU A 53 30.01 -20.11 15.92
C LEU A 53 31.22 -20.40 15.01
N VAL A 54 32.43 -20.01 15.42
CA VAL A 54 33.66 -20.21 14.65
C VAL A 54 33.90 -21.70 14.35
N GLY A 55 33.69 -22.57 15.35
CA GLY A 55 33.76 -24.03 15.17
C GLY A 55 32.72 -24.57 14.19
N ASP A 56 31.55 -23.94 14.11
CA ASP A 56 30.43 -24.37 13.26
C ASP A 56 30.44 -23.74 11.85
N LEU A 57 31.34 -22.81 11.51
CA LEU A 57 31.35 -22.09 10.23
C LEU A 57 31.33 -23.02 8.99
N GLY A 58 31.81 -24.26 9.11
CA GLY A 58 31.79 -25.24 8.02
C GLY A 58 30.37 -25.68 7.61
N GLN A 59 29.38 -25.46 8.46
CA GLN A 59 28.00 -25.91 8.28
C GLN A 59 27.11 -24.89 7.54
N TYR A 60 27.58 -23.65 7.39
CA TYR A 60 26.78 -22.52 6.94
C TYR A 60 27.25 -21.98 5.58
N ASP A 61 26.32 -21.38 4.87
CA ASP A 61 26.58 -20.60 3.65
C ASP A 61 26.83 -19.13 3.96
N LEU A 62 26.06 -18.60 4.92
CA LEU A 62 26.06 -17.20 5.31
C LEU A 62 26.17 -17.05 6.82
N VAL A 63 26.86 -15.99 7.26
CA VAL A 63 26.75 -15.44 8.60
C VAL A 63 26.09 -14.07 8.50
N LEU A 64 24.92 -13.91 9.11
CA LEU A 64 24.18 -12.64 9.15
C LEU A 64 24.34 -12.01 10.53
N GLY A 65 24.84 -10.77 10.56
CA GLY A 65 24.82 -9.94 11.77
C GLY A 65 23.49 -9.20 11.88
N ASN A 66 22.73 -9.48 12.94
CA ASN A 66 21.61 -8.63 13.30
C ASN A 66 22.11 -7.21 13.63
N PRO A 67 21.26 -6.20 13.50
CA PRO A 67 21.20 -5.14 14.51
C PRO A 67 22.01 -5.32 15.79
N LEU A 68 22.98 -4.43 16.04
CA LEU A 68 23.79 -4.43 17.27
C LEU A 68 24.44 -5.79 17.58
N PHE A 69 24.81 -6.57 16.55
CA PHE A 69 25.27 -7.96 16.75
C PHE A 69 26.48 -8.11 17.67
N ASN A 70 27.31 -7.07 17.81
CA ASN A 70 28.45 -7.04 18.72
C ASN A 70 28.35 -5.83 19.67
N TYR A 71 27.22 -5.72 20.37
CA TYR A 71 26.95 -4.68 21.36
C TYR A 71 26.39 -5.28 22.66
N GLY A 72 26.63 -4.60 23.79
CA GLY A 72 26.48 -5.17 25.12
C GLY A 72 27.78 -5.85 25.56
N GLU A 73 27.81 -7.17 25.56
CA GLU A 73 29.01 -7.97 25.88
C GLU A 73 29.88 -8.19 24.64
N VAL A 74 30.60 -7.13 24.26
CA VAL A 74 31.45 -7.06 23.06
C VAL A 74 32.52 -8.15 23.08
N GLN A 75 32.65 -8.89 21.97
CA GLN A 75 33.70 -9.90 21.76
C GLN A 75 34.75 -9.45 20.72
N ASP A 76 35.93 -10.05 20.80
CA ASP A 76 37.01 -9.85 19.83
C ASP A 76 36.91 -10.84 18.65
N PHE A 77 36.12 -10.47 17.64
CA PHE A 77 35.96 -11.26 16.41
C PHE A 77 37.26 -11.49 15.65
N GLY A 78 38.21 -10.56 15.75
CA GLY A 78 39.47 -10.66 15.04
C GLY A 78 40.47 -11.64 15.67
N ALA A 79 40.19 -12.16 16.88
CA ALA A 79 40.94 -13.29 17.43
C ALA A 79 40.82 -14.55 16.55
N HIS A 80 39.77 -14.63 15.72
CA HIS A 80 39.48 -15.74 14.81
C HIS A 80 39.64 -15.34 13.32
N ALA A 81 40.54 -14.41 13.04
CA ALA A 81 40.70 -13.84 11.69
C ALA A 81 41.01 -14.90 10.62
N ALA A 82 41.78 -15.95 10.96
CA ALA A 82 42.14 -17.02 10.04
C ALA A 82 40.92 -17.86 9.64
N GLU A 83 40.04 -18.15 10.60
CA GLU A 83 38.83 -18.95 10.41
C GLU A 83 37.80 -18.18 9.58
N TRP A 84 37.62 -16.88 9.84
CA TRP A 84 36.77 -16.00 9.02
C TRP A 84 37.27 -15.91 7.57
N ARG A 85 38.59 -15.78 7.37
CA ARG A 85 39.20 -15.80 6.04
C ARG A 85 38.97 -17.14 5.34
N ALA A 86 39.28 -18.24 6.01
CA ALA A 86 39.07 -19.58 5.47
C ALA A 86 37.59 -19.85 5.14
N PHE A 87 36.65 -19.25 5.87
CA PHE A 87 35.22 -19.27 5.55
C PHE A 87 34.89 -18.56 4.25
N MET A 88 35.36 -17.33 4.06
CA MET A 88 35.11 -16.63 2.80
C MET A 88 35.86 -17.28 1.63
N GLU A 89 37.11 -17.70 1.81
CA GLU A 89 37.93 -18.33 0.76
C GLU A 89 37.24 -19.56 0.15
N ARG A 90 36.58 -20.40 0.96
CA ARG A 90 35.83 -21.57 0.49
C ARG A 90 34.46 -21.26 -0.08
N GLY A 91 33.96 -20.03 0.06
CA GLY A 91 32.68 -19.59 -0.50
C GLY A 91 31.63 -19.13 0.51
N GLY A 92 32.00 -18.88 1.76
CA GLY A 92 31.12 -18.30 2.77
C GLY A 92 30.88 -16.79 2.58
N GLY A 93 29.68 -16.31 2.89
CA GLY A 93 29.38 -14.88 2.93
C GLY A 93 29.22 -14.38 4.36
N ILE A 94 29.95 -13.33 4.74
CA ILE A 94 29.71 -12.59 5.98
C ILE A 94 28.90 -11.35 5.60
N VAL A 95 27.74 -11.15 6.23
CA VAL A 95 26.79 -10.09 5.88
C VAL A 95 26.42 -9.35 7.17
N LEU A 96 26.97 -8.16 7.33
CA LEU A 96 26.79 -7.34 8.52
C LEU A 96 25.91 -6.16 8.15
N SER A 97 24.69 -6.16 8.68
CA SER A 97 23.81 -4.99 8.69
C SER A 97 24.05 -4.20 9.97
N ASP A 98 23.53 -2.97 10.06
CA ASP A 98 23.80 -2.09 11.20
C ASP A 98 25.28 -1.84 11.51
N CYS A 99 26.10 -1.65 10.49
CA CYS A 99 27.51 -1.31 10.67
C CYS A 99 27.67 0.18 11.04
N ASN A 100 27.01 0.62 12.12
CA ASN A 100 26.97 2.00 12.60
C ASN A 100 27.78 2.22 13.88
N TYR A 101 28.37 1.14 14.42
CA TYR A 101 29.11 1.14 15.69
C TYR A 101 30.51 0.57 15.48
N ALA A 102 31.51 1.19 16.12
CA ALA A 102 32.90 0.77 16.04
C ALA A 102 33.08 -0.71 16.41
N THR A 103 32.36 -1.19 17.43
CA THR A 103 32.36 -2.59 17.87
C THR A 103 31.93 -3.58 16.79
N CYS A 104 31.17 -3.13 15.79
CA CYS A 104 30.70 -3.97 14.68
C CYS A 104 31.70 -4.04 13.51
N VAL A 105 32.60 -3.05 13.33
CA VAL A 105 33.47 -2.96 12.15
C VAL A 105 34.98 -2.97 12.44
N ASP A 106 35.43 -2.53 13.62
CA ASP A 106 36.86 -2.35 13.90
C ASP A 106 37.66 -3.65 13.79
N TRP A 107 37.03 -4.76 14.17
CA TRP A 107 37.64 -6.09 14.10
C TRP A 107 37.97 -6.52 12.66
N LEU A 108 37.31 -5.96 11.65
CA LEU A 108 37.58 -6.26 10.24
C LEU A 108 39.04 -5.93 9.88
N ALA A 109 39.64 -4.91 10.48
CA ALA A 109 41.05 -4.59 10.25
C ALA A 109 42.00 -5.74 10.61
N LYS A 110 41.63 -6.62 11.55
CA LYS A 110 42.39 -7.83 11.91
C LYS A 110 42.31 -8.92 10.84
N LEU A 111 41.35 -8.84 9.92
CA LEU A 111 41.35 -9.66 8.72
C LEU A 111 42.45 -9.20 7.76
N GLY A 112 42.94 -7.95 7.82
CA GLY A 112 44.08 -7.46 7.05
C GLY A 112 43.89 -6.02 6.57
N ASP A 113 44.96 -5.41 6.06
CA ASP A 113 44.99 -3.96 5.76
C ASP A 113 43.90 -3.50 4.78
N THR A 114 43.48 -4.35 3.83
CA THR A 114 42.43 -4.02 2.87
C THR A 114 41.02 -4.02 3.48
N PHE A 115 40.84 -4.56 4.69
CA PHE A 115 39.57 -4.63 5.41
C PHE A 115 39.31 -3.47 6.35
N LYS A 116 40.27 -2.56 6.51
CA LYS A 116 40.14 -1.45 7.45
C LYS A 116 38.90 -0.61 7.18
N ALA A 117 38.01 -0.56 8.18
CA ALA A 117 36.75 0.16 8.19
C ALA A 117 36.58 0.87 9.53
N GLY A 118 35.87 1.99 9.52
CA GLY A 118 35.42 2.73 10.70
C GLY A 118 34.01 3.29 10.47
N VAL A 119 33.47 4.02 11.44
CA VAL A 119 32.12 4.60 11.38
C VAL A 119 32.10 6.06 11.80
N GLU A 120 31.26 6.86 11.14
CA GLU A 120 31.00 8.26 11.45
C GLU A 120 29.51 8.60 11.28
N GLY A 121 29.03 9.63 11.99
CA GLY A 121 27.65 10.11 11.88
C GLY A 121 27.36 10.80 10.54
N CYS A 122 26.17 10.58 9.98
CA CYS A 122 25.73 11.20 8.73
C CYS A 122 24.89 12.46 8.99
N LYS A 123 25.24 13.59 8.35
CA LYS A 123 24.53 14.87 8.50
C LYS A 123 23.36 15.00 7.52
N ALA A 124 23.47 14.44 6.32
CA ALA A 124 22.42 14.51 5.32
C ALA A 124 21.13 13.75 5.73
N GLN A 125 21.24 12.65 6.49
CA GLN A 125 20.18 11.73 7.00
C GLN A 125 19.09 11.28 6.01
N GLN A 126 19.05 11.82 4.79
CA GLN A 126 18.10 11.57 3.71
C GLN A 126 18.85 11.75 2.37
N SER A 127 18.59 10.86 1.40
CA SER A 127 19.14 10.83 0.03
C SER A 127 20.38 9.96 -0.20
N ALA A 128 20.30 8.66 0.08
CA ALA A 128 21.32 7.72 -0.39
C ALA A 128 21.28 7.51 -1.91
N THR A 129 22.45 7.33 -2.52
CA THR A 129 22.66 7.14 -3.95
C THR A 129 23.46 5.87 -4.23
N GLU A 130 23.28 5.29 -5.41
CA GLU A 130 24.00 4.09 -5.84
C GLU A 130 25.37 4.45 -6.42
N SER A 131 26.31 3.51 -6.39
CA SER A 131 27.58 3.68 -7.08
C SER A 131 27.40 3.71 -8.61
N ALA A 132 28.35 4.34 -9.30
CA ALA A 132 28.46 4.33 -10.75
C ALA A 132 29.80 3.67 -11.13
N PRO A 133 29.80 2.52 -11.85
CA PRO A 133 28.63 1.76 -12.28
C PRO A 133 27.89 1.10 -11.11
N ARG A 134 26.59 0.82 -11.31
CA ARG A 134 25.74 0.20 -10.29
C ARG A 134 26.23 -1.19 -9.93
N HIS A 135 26.19 -1.51 -8.64
CA HIS A 135 26.63 -2.80 -8.13
C HIS A 135 25.53 -3.88 -8.21
N SER A 136 25.89 -5.12 -8.52
CA SER A 136 24.95 -6.24 -8.73
C SER A 136 24.15 -6.67 -7.50
N LEU A 137 24.59 -6.28 -6.31
CA LEU A 137 23.80 -6.44 -5.08
C LEU A 137 22.53 -5.58 -5.06
N HIS A 138 22.41 -4.59 -5.95
CA HIS A 138 21.20 -3.77 -6.08
C HIS A 138 20.29 -4.18 -7.25
N PHE A 139 20.69 -5.11 -8.12
CA PHE A 139 19.87 -5.43 -9.31
C PHE A 139 19.71 -6.92 -9.62
N LEU A 140 20.40 -7.83 -8.92
CA LEU A 140 20.32 -9.26 -9.20
C LEU A 140 19.97 -10.07 -7.94
N PRO A 141 18.84 -10.81 -7.93
CA PRO A 141 17.79 -10.83 -8.95
C PRO A 141 16.72 -9.74 -8.81
N TYR A 142 16.74 -8.95 -7.74
CA TYR A 142 15.77 -7.90 -7.47
C TYR A 142 16.37 -6.50 -7.61
N GLU A 143 15.52 -5.57 -8.05
CA GLU A 143 15.81 -4.14 -8.16
C GLU A 143 15.64 -3.46 -6.80
N LEU A 144 16.75 -3.06 -6.19
CA LEU A 144 16.82 -2.39 -4.89
C LEU A 144 17.27 -0.95 -5.07
N ARG A 145 16.84 -0.09 -4.15
CA ARG A 145 17.32 1.30 -4.03
C ARG A 145 18.21 1.44 -2.81
N ALA A 146 19.14 2.39 -2.86
CA ALA A 146 19.95 2.73 -1.70
C ALA A 146 19.05 3.24 -0.56
N GLY A 147 19.19 2.64 0.62
CA GLY A 147 18.49 3.05 1.83
C GLY A 147 19.20 4.22 2.53
N ASN A 148 18.42 5.10 3.17
CA ASN A 148 18.97 6.16 4.02
C ASN A 148 19.56 5.56 5.31
N SER A 149 20.53 6.25 5.91
CA SER A 149 21.15 5.86 7.16
C SER A 149 21.57 7.10 7.96
N TRP A 150 21.57 6.98 9.29
CA TRP A 150 22.04 8.01 10.22
C TRP A 150 23.55 7.97 10.45
N ALA A 151 24.22 6.91 10.01
CA ALA A 151 25.68 6.77 10.02
C ALA A 151 26.18 6.21 8.68
N HIS A 152 27.49 6.34 8.45
CA HIS A 152 28.18 5.83 7.28
C HIS A 152 29.53 5.23 7.67
N MET A 153 30.10 4.42 6.78
CA MET A 153 31.38 3.77 6.97
C MET A 153 32.53 4.58 6.36
N VAL A 154 33.63 4.64 7.09
CA VAL A 154 34.91 5.20 6.67
C VAL A 154 35.82 4.05 6.24
N LEU A 155 35.82 3.74 4.95
CA LEU A 155 36.60 2.64 4.39
C LEU A 155 37.98 3.17 3.97
N THR A 156 39.03 2.73 4.67
CA THR A 156 40.42 3.18 4.41
C THR A 156 41.29 2.08 3.82
N GLY A 157 40.82 0.84 3.79
CA GLY A 157 41.45 -0.26 3.05
C GLY A 157 41.03 -0.27 1.56
N GLY A 158 41.97 -0.54 0.65
CA GLY A 158 41.72 -0.51 -0.80
C GLY A 158 40.94 -1.70 -1.39
N GLY A 159 40.37 -2.59 -0.57
CA GLY A 159 39.73 -3.84 -1.01
C GLY A 159 38.21 -3.79 -1.17
N TRP A 160 37.58 -2.65 -0.89
CA TRP A 160 36.11 -2.50 -0.87
C TRP A 160 35.54 -2.07 -2.22
N GLU A 161 34.58 -2.83 -2.74
CA GLU A 161 33.67 -2.45 -3.80
C GLU A 161 32.51 -1.63 -3.18
N VAL A 162 32.43 -0.34 -3.51
CA VAL A 162 31.38 0.55 -2.99
C VAL A 162 30.05 0.27 -3.70
N ILE A 163 29.00 0.05 -2.93
CA ILE A 163 27.65 -0.26 -3.43
C ILE A 163 26.78 1.00 -3.43
N SER A 164 26.81 1.76 -2.33
CA SER A 164 26.00 2.98 -2.19
C SER A 164 26.62 3.98 -1.24
N ARG A 165 26.21 5.25 -1.39
CA ARG A 165 26.71 6.40 -0.64
C ARG A 165 25.54 7.22 -0.07
N CYS A 166 25.73 7.86 1.08
CA CYS A 166 24.76 8.82 1.62
C CYS A 166 24.76 10.14 0.81
N GLY A 167 23.87 11.08 1.16
CA GLY A 167 23.79 12.39 0.51
C GLY A 167 25.06 13.23 0.61
N ASP A 168 25.91 12.96 1.61
CA ASP A 168 27.23 13.60 1.77
C ASP A 168 28.34 12.88 0.97
N GLY A 169 28.02 11.84 0.20
CA GLY A 169 28.97 11.08 -0.61
C GLY A 169 29.75 9.99 0.13
N ASN A 170 29.52 9.79 1.43
CA ASN A 170 30.19 8.75 2.23
C ASN A 170 29.54 7.37 2.08
N VAL A 171 30.29 6.30 2.31
CA VAL A 171 29.86 4.92 1.99
C VAL A 171 28.84 4.40 3.01
N VAL A 172 27.71 3.89 2.54
CA VAL A 172 26.67 3.26 3.41
C VAL A 172 26.49 1.77 3.16
N ALA A 173 27.01 1.25 2.04
CA ALA A 173 27.14 -0.19 1.81
C ALA A 173 28.37 -0.49 0.95
N ALA A 174 29.09 -1.56 1.28
CA ALA A 174 30.23 -2.04 0.53
C ALA A 174 30.39 -3.56 0.65
N VAL A 175 31.12 -4.15 -0.30
CA VAL A 175 31.49 -5.56 -0.29
C VAL A 175 32.97 -5.74 -0.58
N GLN A 176 33.63 -6.67 0.09
CA GLN A 176 35.00 -7.07 -0.19
C GLN A 176 35.05 -8.56 -0.47
N ARG A 177 35.53 -8.92 -1.65
CA ARG A 177 35.59 -10.30 -2.14
C ARG A 177 36.85 -11.01 -1.64
N VAL A 178 36.70 -12.24 -1.18
CA VAL A 178 37.81 -13.11 -0.73
C VAL A 178 37.59 -14.51 -1.28
N GLY A 179 38.48 -14.95 -2.18
CA GLY A 179 38.34 -16.24 -2.83
C GLY A 179 36.95 -16.42 -3.45
N LYS A 180 36.21 -17.44 -3.03
CA LYS A 180 34.86 -17.74 -3.53
C LYS A 180 33.72 -17.03 -2.78
N GLY A 181 34.03 -16.26 -1.74
CA GLY A 181 33.06 -15.62 -0.84
C GLY A 181 33.34 -14.14 -0.61
N PHE A 182 32.64 -13.51 0.32
CA PHE A 182 32.82 -12.07 0.57
C PHE A 182 32.44 -11.66 2.00
N ALA A 183 32.89 -10.46 2.37
CA ALA A 183 32.34 -9.68 3.47
C ALA A 183 31.50 -8.52 2.91
N PHE A 184 30.24 -8.45 3.31
CA PHE A 184 29.31 -7.36 3.01
C PHE A 184 29.05 -6.58 4.30
N VAL A 185 29.12 -5.26 4.22
CA VAL A 185 28.84 -4.34 5.33
C VAL A 185 27.86 -3.28 4.85
N ALA A 186 26.85 -2.98 5.68
CA ALA A 186 25.89 -1.93 5.40
C ALA A 186 25.45 -1.23 6.69
N SER A 187 25.25 0.09 6.58
CA SER A 187 24.74 0.93 7.66
C SER A 187 23.21 0.84 7.83
N GLY A 188 22.49 0.35 6.81
CA GLY A 188 21.03 0.16 6.86
C GLY A 188 20.56 -0.97 7.77
N TRP A 189 19.27 -0.98 8.09
CA TRP A 189 18.63 -1.86 9.09
C TRP A 189 17.31 -2.46 8.62
N PRO A 190 17.04 -3.69 9.10
CA PRO A 190 17.72 -4.93 8.70
C PRO A 190 17.51 -5.23 7.20
N LEU A 191 18.24 -6.20 6.64
CA LEU A 191 18.06 -6.57 5.23
C LEU A 191 16.76 -7.38 5.02
N GLY A 192 15.88 -6.89 4.15
CA GLY A 192 14.67 -7.60 3.73
C GLY A 192 14.93 -8.82 2.84
N ALA A 193 13.87 -9.58 2.53
CA ALA A 193 13.94 -10.83 1.76
C ALA A 193 14.64 -10.67 0.40
N GLU A 194 14.28 -9.65 -0.38
CA GLU A 194 14.86 -9.39 -1.69
C GLU A 194 16.36 -9.06 -1.61
N ALA A 195 16.78 -8.29 -0.60
CA ALA A 195 18.19 -7.96 -0.36
C ALA A 195 19.01 -9.21 -0.02
N LEU A 196 18.48 -10.10 0.82
CA LEU A 196 19.15 -11.37 1.13
C LEU A 196 19.22 -12.30 -0.10
N GLN A 197 18.19 -12.32 -0.95
CA GLN A 197 18.25 -13.05 -2.21
C GLN A 197 19.28 -12.47 -3.18
N ASN A 198 19.46 -11.14 -3.21
CA ASN A 198 20.52 -10.50 -3.98
C ASN A 198 21.91 -10.90 -3.48
N VAL A 199 22.11 -10.88 -2.16
CA VAL A 199 23.34 -11.36 -1.50
C VAL A 199 23.64 -12.81 -1.90
N TRP A 200 22.63 -13.69 -1.81
CA TRP A 200 22.78 -15.11 -2.14
C TRP A 200 23.13 -15.35 -3.62
N ALA A 201 22.43 -14.70 -4.55
CA ALA A 201 22.71 -14.84 -5.98
C ALA A 201 24.13 -14.36 -6.33
N ASN A 202 24.58 -13.26 -5.73
CA ASN A 202 25.94 -12.75 -5.92
C ASN A 202 27.01 -13.69 -5.34
N LEU A 203 26.75 -14.30 -4.17
CA LEU A 203 27.65 -15.30 -3.59
C LEU A 203 27.77 -16.53 -4.49
N CYS A 204 26.63 -16.99 -5.03
CA CYS A 204 26.59 -18.10 -5.96
C CYS A 204 27.38 -17.84 -7.24
N LEU A 205 27.25 -16.65 -7.84
CA LEU A 205 28.06 -16.28 -9.01
C LEU A 205 29.55 -16.26 -8.68
N GLN A 206 29.92 -15.73 -7.52
CA GLN A 206 31.32 -15.70 -7.11
C GLN A 206 31.90 -17.10 -6.90
N ARG A 207 31.12 -18.04 -6.33
CA ARG A 207 31.51 -19.47 -6.23
C ARG A 207 31.78 -20.11 -7.59
N LEU A 208 31.13 -19.62 -8.65
CA LEU A 208 31.36 -20.02 -10.06
C LEU A 208 32.51 -19.25 -10.74
N GLY A 209 33.16 -18.29 -10.07
CA GLY A 209 34.19 -17.43 -10.66
C GLY A 209 33.63 -16.34 -11.59
N LEU A 210 32.34 -16.02 -11.45
CA LEU A 210 31.61 -15.07 -12.29
C LEU A 210 31.13 -13.88 -11.47
N ALA A 211 30.93 -12.74 -12.13
CA ALA A 211 30.27 -11.57 -11.56
C ALA A 211 29.20 -11.05 -12.52
N ALA A 212 28.06 -10.60 -11.99
CA ALA A 212 27.02 -9.99 -12.82
C ALA A 212 27.32 -8.51 -13.07
N MET A 213 27.17 -8.10 -14.31
CA MET A 213 27.33 -6.70 -14.75
C MET A 213 26.00 -6.04 -15.11
N ALA A 214 25.01 -6.84 -15.48
CA ALA A 214 23.65 -6.39 -15.77
C ALA A 214 22.69 -7.56 -15.57
N PHE A 215 21.46 -7.27 -15.16
CA PHE A 215 20.38 -8.24 -15.13
C PHE A 215 19.09 -7.57 -15.55
N ALA A 216 18.32 -8.22 -16.40
CA ALA A 216 16.96 -7.82 -16.69
C ALA A 216 16.12 -9.06 -16.92
N MET A 217 15.09 -9.24 -16.09
CA MET A 217 14.06 -10.25 -16.27
C MET A 217 12.70 -9.59 -16.13
N PRO A 218 11.93 -9.45 -17.23
CA PRO A 218 10.59 -8.89 -17.14
C PRO A 218 9.70 -9.77 -16.25
N GLU A 219 8.59 -9.22 -15.77
CA GLU A 219 7.53 -10.04 -15.16
C GLU A 219 7.09 -11.13 -16.14
N LEU A 220 6.87 -12.34 -15.61
CA LEU A 220 6.45 -13.45 -16.45
C LEU A 220 5.02 -13.21 -16.90
N THR A 221 4.86 -13.06 -18.21
CA THR A 221 3.55 -12.92 -18.85
C THR A 221 3.49 -13.82 -20.08
N VAL A 222 2.27 -13.99 -20.60
CA VAL A 222 2.03 -14.75 -21.82
C VAL A 222 2.61 -14.00 -23.01
N GLY A 223 3.26 -14.73 -23.91
CA GLY A 223 3.89 -14.19 -25.11
C GLY A 223 5.41 -14.21 -25.06
N SER A 224 6.03 -13.40 -25.91
CA SER A 224 7.48 -13.38 -26.12
C SER A 224 8.16 -12.33 -25.25
N ALA A 225 9.24 -12.73 -24.59
CA ALA A 225 10.09 -11.84 -23.80
C ALA A 225 11.53 -12.39 -23.79
N GLU A 226 12.43 -11.70 -23.09
CA GLU A 226 13.85 -12.05 -23.05
C GLU A 226 14.41 -11.80 -21.65
N VAL A 227 15.17 -12.77 -21.13
CA VAL A 227 16.04 -12.56 -19.96
C VAL A 227 17.41 -12.10 -20.47
N ARG A 228 17.98 -11.08 -19.85
CA ARG A 228 19.35 -10.61 -20.13
C ARG A 228 20.20 -10.73 -18.88
N LEU A 229 21.39 -11.30 -19.04
CA LEU A 229 22.38 -11.41 -17.97
C LEU A 229 23.76 -11.06 -18.53
N GLY A 230 24.30 -9.92 -18.09
CA GLY A 230 25.69 -9.56 -18.33
C GLY A 230 26.59 -10.26 -17.32
N LEU A 231 27.57 -11.02 -17.79
CA LEU A 231 28.53 -11.74 -16.95
C LEU A 231 29.96 -11.30 -17.26
N ARG A 232 30.78 -11.23 -16.21
CA ARG A 232 32.22 -11.09 -16.29
C ARG A 232 32.87 -12.35 -15.73
N ASN A 233 33.82 -12.90 -16.46
CA ASN A 233 34.60 -14.06 -16.05
C ASN A 233 35.89 -13.62 -15.37
N GLY A 234 36.04 -13.96 -14.09
CA GLY A 234 37.25 -13.67 -13.32
C GLY A 234 38.38 -14.67 -13.52
N ALA A 235 38.17 -15.79 -14.20
CA ALA A 235 39.18 -16.83 -14.39
C ALA A 235 40.13 -16.54 -15.56
N ALA A 236 41.31 -17.16 -15.52
CA ALA A 236 42.27 -17.14 -16.62
C ALA A 236 41.93 -18.13 -17.74
N ALA A 237 40.88 -18.94 -17.57
CA ALA A 237 40.34 -19.84 -18.58
C ALA A 237 38.93 -19.39 -18.99
N PRO A 238 38.49 -19.67 -20.24
CA PRO A 238 37.10 -19.46 -20.64
C PRO A 238 36.12 -20.27 -19.77
N ALA A 239 34.92 -19.73 -19.58
CA ALA A 239 33.84 -20.39 -18.84
C ALA A 239 32.66 -20.67 -19.77
N GLU A 240 32.29 -21.95 -19.89
CA GLU A 240 31.04 -22.35 -20.54
C GLU A 240 29.88 -22.15 -19.57
N VAL A 241 28.94 -21.27 -19.94
CA VAL A 241 27.78 -20.94 -19.13
C VAL A 241 26.49 -21.36 -19.82
N THR A 242 25.57 -21.95 -19.05
CA THR A 242 24.21 -22.29 -19.51
C THR A 242 23.20 -21.58 -18.61
N LEU A 243 22.37 -20.72 -19.20
CA LEU A 243 21.27 -20.02 -18.54
C LEU A 243 19.95 -20.72 -18.88
N ASP A 244 19.26 -21.19 -17.85
CA ASP A 244 18.01 -21.93 -17.98
C ASP A 244 16.87 -21.20 -17.25
N LEU A 245 15.76 -20.98 -17.95
CA LEU A 245 14.49 -20.55 -17.38
C LEU A 245 13.53 -21.74 -17.41
N GLU A 246 13.13 -22.22 -16.25
CA GLU A 246 12.07 -23.21 -16.08
C GLU A 246 10.81 -22.51 -15.54
N VAL A 247 9.68 -22.72 -16.21
CA VAL A 247 8.36 -22.30 -15.74
C VAL A 247 7.49 -23.54 -15.58
N THR A 248 7.07 -23.82 -14.35
CA THR A 248 6.27 -24.98 -13.96
C THR A 248 4.85 -24.53 -13.63
N PRO A 249 3.87 -24.72 -14.53
CA PRO A 249 2.47 -24.44 -14.25
C PRO A 249 1.93 -25.39 -13.18
N GLU A 250 0.98 -24.93 -12.37
CA GLU A 250 0.28 -25.80 -11.42
C GLU A 250 -0.50 -26.90 -12.17
N GLY A 251 -0.21 -28.17 -11.86
CA GLY A 251 -0.87 -29.31 -12.49
C GLY A 251 -0.41 -29.65 -13.91
N ALA A 252 0.67 -29.06 -14.43
CA ALA A 252 1.22 -29.38 -15.75
C ALA A 252 2.74 -29.53 -15.74
N ALA A 253 3.29 -30.09 -16.83
CA ALA A 253 4.73 -30.28 -16.99
C ALA A 253 5.48 -28.94 -17.14
N PRO A 254 6.73 -28.86 -16.65
CA PRO A 254 7.55 -27.66 -16.79
C PRO A 254 7.89 -27.36 -18.26
N VAL A 255 7.93 -26.07 -18.60
CA VAL A 255 8.45 -25.56 -19.86
C VAL A 255 9.83 -24.95 -19.61
N ARG A 256 10.81 -25.32 -20.43
CA ARG A 256 12.22 -24.90 -20.26
C ARG A 256 12.73 -24.14 -21.46
N PHE A 257 13.50 -23.10 -21.19
CA PHE A 257 14.23 -22.32 -22.19
C PHE A 257 15.70 -22.29 -21.78
N THR A 258 16.59 -22.56 -22.73
CA THR A 258 18.02 -22.70 -22.47
C THR A 258 18.81 -21.85 -23.47
N ASN A 259 19.83 -21.15 -22.98
CA ASN A 259 20.86 -20.56 -23.81
C ASN A 259 22.24 -20.92 -23.25
N ARG A 260 23.14 -21.38 -24.13
CA ARG A 260 24.53 -21.70 -23.79
C ARG A 260 25.47 -20.74 -24.52
N GLN A 261 26.43 -20.20 -23.80
CA GLN A 261 27.41 -19.26 -24.32
C GLN A 261 28.77 -19.45 -23.63
N SER A 262 29.85 -19.17 -24.35
CA SER A 262 31.19 -19.12 -23.77
C SER A 262 31.51 -17.69 -23.31
N VAL A 263 32.08 -17.54 -22.12
CA VAL A 263 32.65 -16.27 -21.63
C VAL A 263 34.16 -16.37 -21.67
N ALA A 264 34.81 -15.53 -22.48
CA ALA A 264 36.27 -15.54 -22.63
C ALA A 264 36.99 -15.40 -21.28
N ALA A 265 38.23 -15.90 -21.21
CA ALA A 265 39.10 -15.70 -20.06
C ALA A 265 39.25 -14.20 -19.77
N ARG A 266 39.04 -13.78 -18.53
CA ARG A 266 39.04 -12.36 -18.12
C ARG A 266 38.11 -11.45 -18.94
N GLY A 267 37.13 -12.03 -19.63
CA GLY A 267 36.23 -11.34 -20.55
C GLY A 267 34.83 -11.12 -19.99
N GLU A 268 34.01 -10.45 -20.79
CA GLU A 268 32.61 -10.17 -20.51
C GLU A 268 31.71 -10.75 -21.62
N ALA A 269 30.49 -11.13 -21.26
CA ALA A 269 29.49 -11.63 -22.20
C ALA A 269 28.08 -11.18 -21.79
N ALA A 270 27.25 -10.85 -22.77
CA ALA A 270 25.83 -10.58 -22.57
C ALA A 270 25.01 -11.80 -23.02
N LEU A 271 24.53 -12.58 -22.06
CA LEU A 271 23.64 -13.72 -22.31
C LEU A 271 22.23 -13.21 -22.54
N ARG A 272 21.63 -13.67 -23.63
CA ARG A 272 20.25 -13.36 -24.00
C ARG A 272 19.45 -14.65 -24.10
N LEU A 273 18.43 -14.80 -23.27
CA LEU A 273 17.54 -15.96 -23.28
C LEU A 273 16.14 -15.50 -23.75
N PRO A 274 15.88 -15.51 -25.07
CA PRO A 274 14.53 -15.29 -25.58
C PRO A 274 13.65 -16.47 -25.18
N TYR A 275 12.43 -16.19 -24.74
CA TYR A 275 11.43 -17.19 -24.41
C TYR A 275 10.06 -16.79 -24.94
N ARG A 276 9.18 -17.77 -25.14
CA ARG A 276 7.77 -17.54 -25.43
C ARG A 276 6.91 -18.43 -24.55
N LEU A 277 6.14 -17.83 -23.65
CA LEU A 277 5.27 -18.56 -22.73
C LEU A 277 3.84 -18.58 -23.25
N SER A 278 3.30 -19.78 -23.40
CA SER A 278 1.88 -20.03 -23.65
C SER A 278 1.14 -20.50 -22.38
N VAL A 279 1.86 -20.60 -21.26
CA VAL A 279 1.36 -21.03 -19.95
C VAL A 279 0.49 -19.93 -19.33
N ARG A 280 -0.61 -20.32 -18.69
CA ARG A 280 -1.53 -19.42 -17.98
C ARG A 280 -1.77 -19.92 -16.55
N GLY A 281 -2.27 -19.06 -15.68
CA GLY A 281 -2.56 -19.38 -14.28
C GLY A 281 -1.32 -19.38 -13.39
N LYS A 282 -1.45 -20.00 -12.22
CA LYS A 282 -0.36 -20.09 -11.24
C LYS A 282 0.80 -20.95 -11.78
N ALA A 283 2.02 -20.46 -11.63
CA ALA A 283 3.23 -21.18 -11.99
C ALA A 283 4.38 -20.85 -11.03
N GLY A 284 5.23 -21.84 -10.78
CA GLY A 284 6.57 -21.62 -10.23
C GLY A 284 7.54 -21.28 -11.36
N ALA A 285 8.47 -20.37 -11.13
CA ALA A 285 9.52 -20.04 -12.07
C ALA A 285 10.89 -20.11 -11.40
N ARG A 286 11.86 -20.67 -12.12
CA ARG A 286 13.24 -20.86 -11.67
C ARG A 286 14.19 -20.41 -12.77
N LEU A 287 15.10 -19.51 -12.44
CA LEU A 287 16.21 -19.13 -13.32
C LEU A 287 17.50 -19.71 -12.74
N THR A 288 18.16 -20.59 -13.48
CA THR A 288 19.42 -21.22 -13.06
C THR A 288 20.56 -20.88 -14.01
N LEU A 289 21.76 -20.79 -13.45
CA LEU A 289 23.00 -20.66 -14.20
C LEU A 289 23.90 -21.86 -13.90
N THR A 290 24.41 -22.51 -14.94
CA THR A 290 25.35 -23.63 -14.84
C THR A 290 26.69 -23.25 -15.43
N SER A 291 27.78 -23.50 -14.71
CA SER A 291 29.17 -23.33 -15.16
C SER A 291 30.09 -24.35 -14.49
N GLY A 292 31.05 -24.92 -15.21
CA GLY A 292 32.03 -25.85 -14.65
C GLY A 292 31.43 -27.09 -13.96
N GLY A 293 30.24 -27.53 -14.39
CA GLY A 293 29.51 -28.65 -13.80
C GLY A 293 28.72 -28.32 -12.52
N ALA A 294 28.77 -27.08 -12.03
CA ALA A 294 27.98 -26.60 -10.91
C ALA A 294 26.80 -25.75 -11.40
N THR A 295 25.63 -25.97 -10.82
CA THR A 295 24.39 -25.22 -11.12
C THR A 295 23.97 -24.42 -9.89
N THR A 296 23.59 -23.16 -10.10
CA THR A 296 23.01 -22.32 -9.06
C THR A 296 21.67 -21.71 -9.50
N THR A 297 20.77 -21.52 -8.54
CA THR A 297 19.50 -20.82 -8.74
C THR A 297 19.70 -19.33 -8.48
N LEU A 298 19.57 -18.50 -9.52
CA LEU A 298 19.66 -17.05 -9.43
C LEU A 298 18.34 -16.43 -8.92
N LEU A 299 17.21 -17.02 -9.31
CA LEU A 299 15.88 -16.56 -8.93
C LEU A 299 14.92 -17.74 -8.82
N LYS A 300 14.07 -17.71 -7.80
CA LYS A 300 12.89 -18.57 -7.66
C LYS A 300 11.71 -17.70 -7.25
N ARG A 301 10.62 -17.73 -8.02
CA ARG A 301 9.39 -16.99 -7.68
C ARG A 301 8.14 -17.74 -8.11
N HIS A 302 7.03 -17.43 -7.46
CA HIS A 302 5.70 -17.78 -7.97
C HIS A 302 5.22 -16.63 -8.87
N ALA A 303 4.48 -16.97 -9.92
CA ALA A 303 3.85 -16.02 -10.82
C ALA A 303 2.42 -16.48 -11.12
N VAL A 304 1.53 -15.52 -11.37
CA VAL A 304 0.18 -15.79 -11.91
C VAL A 304 0.16 -15.23 -13.31
N LEU A 305 0.31 -16.11 -14.30
CA LEU A 305 0.26 -15.72 -15.71
C LEU A 305 -1.21 -15.44 -16.11
N PRO A 306 -1.48 -14.38 -16.87
CA PRO A 306 -2.84 -13.97 -17.17
C PRO A 306 -3.59 -15.01 -18.00
N GLU A 307 -4.86 -15.23 -17.64
CA GLU A 307 -5.80 -16.00 -18.44
C GLU A 307 -6.03 -15.33 -19.80
N LEU A 308 -6.49 -16.10 -20.80
CA LEU A 308 -6.77 -15.53 -22.13
C LEU A 308 -7.87 -14.47 -22.04
N LEU A 309 -8.84 -14.67 -21.17
CA LEU A 309 -9.93 -13.76 -20.86
C LEU A 309 -10.03 -13.62 -19.35
N SER A 310 -9.93 -12.41 -18.84
CA SER A 310 -10.29 -12.06 -17.48
C SER A 310 -11.38 -10.99 -17.49
N VAL A 311 -12.26 -11.04 -16.49
CA VAL A 311 -13.35 -10.07 -16.35
C VAL A 311 -13.48 -9.62 -14.91
N ARG A 312 -13.82 -8.35 -14.74
CA ARG A 312 -14.23 -7.76 -13.46
C ARG A 312 -15.57 -7.07 -13.64
N LEU A 313 -16.37 -7.04 -12.57
CA LEU A 313 -17.61 -6.27 -12.57
C LEU A 313 -17.25 -4.80 -12.33
N ALA A 314 -17.42 -3.95 -13.35
CA ALA A 314 -17.11 -2.53 -13.29
C ALA A 314 -18.32 -1.69 -12.82
N SER A 315 -19.54 -2.19 -13.03
CA SER A 315 -20.77 -1.61 -12.48
C SER A 315 -21.85 -2.69 -12.42
N PRO A 316 -22.50 -2.92 -11.26
CA PRO A 316 -22.18 -2.36 -9.93
C PRO A 316 -20.79 -2.77 -9.42
N ALA A 317 -19.96 -1.79 -9.04
CA ALA A 317 -18.55 -2.02 -8.68
C ALA A 317 -18.39 -2.54 -7.25
N TYR A 318 -19.17 -1.99 -6.31
CA TYR A 318 -19.01 -2.24 -4.89
C TYR A 318 -19.36 -3.69 -4.52
N ARG A 319 -18.34 -4.53 -4.31
CA ARG A 319 -18.44 -5.96 -3.94
C ARG A 319 -19.35 -6.80 -4.85
N GLY A 320 -19.68 -6.30 -6.05
CA GLY A 320 -20.70 -6.84 -6.92
C GLY A 320 -22.10 -6.90 -6.29
N LEU A 321 -22.44 -5.90 -5.47
CA LEU A 321 -23.73 -5.77 -4.79
C LEU A 321 -24.55 -4.62 -5.41
N ALA A 322 -25.86 -4.80 -5.42
CA ALA A 322 -26.84 -3.76 -5.67
C ALA A 322 -28.05 -3.92 -4.74
N LEU A 323 -28.86 -2.89 -4.57
CA LEU A 323 -30.12 -2.96 -3.81
C LEU A 323 -31.31 -3.22 -4.72
N ALA A 324 -32.27 -4.01 -4.26
CA ALA A 324 -33.57 -4.16 -4.94
C ALA A 324 -34.34 -2.82 -5.05
N SER A 325 -34.12 -1.90 -4.10
CA SER A 325 -34.67 -0.53 -4.11
C SER A 325 -33.96 0.39 -5.13
N ARG A 326 -32.77 0.00 -5.61
CA ARG A 326 -31.99 0.69 -6.63
C ARG A 326 -31.36 -0.31 -7.61
N PRO A 327 -32.18 -1.05 -8.38
CA PRO A 327 -31.69 -2.12 -9.23
C PRO A 327 -30.87 -1.55 -10.39
N PRO A 328 -29.81 -2.22 -10.83
CA PRO A 328 -29.02 -1.75 -11.95
C PRO A 328 -29.82 -1.84 -13.25
N ALA A 329 -29.81 -0.77 -14.06
CA ALA A 329 -30.38 -0.80 -15.41
C ALA A 329 -29.45 -1.49 -16.43
N LYS A 330 -28.15 -1.55 -16.11
CA LYS A 330 -27.12 -2.20 -16.90
C LYS A 330 -26.07 -2.81 -15.98
N VAL A 331 -25.41 -3.84 -16.48
CA VAL A 331 -24.22 -4.44 -15.88
C VAL A 331 -23.03 -4.12 -16.79
N VAL A 332 -21.95 -3.57 -16.25
CA VAL A 332 -20.73 -3.25 -17.00
C VAL A 332 -19.61 -4.19 -16.56
N LEU A 333 -18.99 -4.88 -17.52
CA LEU A 333 -17.80 -5.69 -17.26
C LEU A 333 -16.58 -4.93 -17.77
N GLY A 334 -15.56 -4.81 -16.93
CA GLY A 334 -14.19 -4.60 -17.42
C GLY A 334 -13.67 -5.92 -17.98
N VAL A 335 -13.28 -5.92 -19.25
CA VAL A 335 -12.79 -7.09 -19.97
C VAL A 335 -11.32 -6.88 -20.28
N ALA A 336 -10.48 -7.85 -19.95
CA ALA A 336 -9.10 -7.92 -20.40
C ALA A 336 -8.86 -9.23 -21.17
N VAL A 337 -8.22 -9.10 -22.34
CA VAL A 337 -7.87 -10.21 -23.23
C VAL A 337 -6.35 -10.21 -23.40
N THR A 338 -5.72 -11.34 -23.11
CA THR A 338 -4.26 -11.51 -23.23
C THR A 338 -3.92 -12.60 -24.25
N PRO A 339 -3.93 -12.28 -25.56
CA PRO A 339 -3.57 -13.23 -26.62
C PRO A 339 -2.12 -13.71 -26.51
N ASP A 340 -1.88 -14.99 -26.83
CA ASP A 340 -0.55 -15.49 -27.20
C ASP A 340 -0.40 -15.47 -28.71
N LYS A 341 -1.05 -16.42 -29.38
CA LYS A 341 -1.02 -16.60 -30.85
C LYS A 341 -2.32 -16.16 -31.50
N GLU A 342 -3.36 -15.87 -30.71
CA GLU A 342 -4.66 -15.45 -31.18
C GLU A 342 -4.59 -14.06 -31.83
N ASP A 343 -5.24 -13.89 -32.99
CA ASP A 343 -5.37 -12.58 -33.64
C ASP A 343 -6.58 -11.84 -33.06
N LEU A 344 -6.32 -10.79 -32.27
CA LEU A 344 -7.34 -9.97 -31.62
C LEU A 344 -8.45 -9.50 -32.59
N ARG A 345 -8.14 -9.30 -33.87
CA ARG A 345 -9.10 -8.83 -34.90
C ARG A 345 -10.12 -9.89 -35.30
N LYS A 346 -9.85 -11.16 -35.02
CA LYS A 346 -10.73 -12.30 -35.30
C LYS A 346 -11.55 -12.74 -34.08
N LEU A 347 -11.32 -12.10 -32.93
CA LEU A 347 -11.98 -12.45 -31.68
C LEU A 347 -13.30 -11.70 -31.52
N SER A 348 -14.27 -12.42 -30.96
CA SER A 348 -15.58 -11.91 -30.57
C SER A 348 -15.84 -12.24 -29.11
N LEU A 349 -16.61 -11.39 -28.43
CA LEU A 349 -17.03 -11.59 -27.05
C LEU A 349 -18.55 -11.68 -26.97
N SER A 350 -19.07 -12.61 -26.19
CA SER A 350 -20.48 -12.62 -25.76
C SER A 350 -20.54 -12.55 -24.25
N VAL A 351 -21.23 -11.55 -23.72
CA VAL A 351 -21.50 -11.41 -22.28
C VAL A 351 -22.96 -11.75 -22.02
N GLN A 352 -23.21 -12.57 -21.00
CA GLN A 352 -24.53 -13.03 -20.60
C GLN A 352 -24.73 -12.80 -19.11
N VAL A 353 -25.89 -12.29 -18.73
CA VAL A 353 -26.35 -12.23 -17.34
C VAL A 353 -27.37 -13.35 -17.14
N ARG A 354 -27.14 -14.20 -16.14
CA ARG A 354 -27.96 -15.38 -15.83
C ARG A 354 -28.40 -15.34 -14.38
N ASP A 355 -29.62 -15.81 -14.10
CA ASP A 355 -30.08 -16.03 -12.73
C ASP A 355 -29.43 -17.26 -12.09
N ALA A 356 -29.74 -17.51 -10.81
CA ALA A 356 -29.25 -18.66 -10.06
C ALA A 356 -29.63 -20.03 -10.66
N ALA A 357 -30.74 -20.11 -11.41
CA ALA A 357 -31.16 -21.31 -12.13
C ALA A 357 -30.43 -21.47 -13.49
N GLY A 358 -29.57 -20.52 -13.86
CA GLY A 358 -28.82 -20.50 -15.10
C GLY A 358 -29.62 -19.98 -16.30
N LYS A 359 -30.85 -19.50 -16.13
CA LYS A 359 -31.64 -18.91 -17.21
C LYS A 359 -31.01 -17.58 -17.63
N GLN A 360 -30.85 -17.40 -18.94
CA GLN A 360 -30.31 -16.16 -19.49
C GLN A 360 -31.36 -15.05 -19.42
N LEU A 361 -31.01 -13.96 -18.73
CA LEU A 361 -31.86 -12.78 -18.60
C LEU A 361 -31.49 -11.68 -19.60
N ALA A 362 -30.19 -11.56 -19.91
CA ALA A 362 -29.69 -10.60 -20.87
C ALA A 362 -28.44 -11.13 -21.59
N ARG A 363 -28.19 -10.63 -22.78
CA ARG A 363 -26.99 -10.93 -23.57
C ARG A 363 -26.59 -9.74 -24.41
N GLN A 364 -25.29 -9.50 -24.47
CA GLN A 364 -24.68 -8.57 -25.42
C GLN A 364 -23.52 -9.26 -26.13
N SER A 365 -23.31 -8.96 -27.41
CA SER A 365 -22.17 -9.50 -28.16
C SER A 365 -21.39 -8.37 -28.83
N VAL A 366 -20.08 -8.59 -28.91
CA VAL A 366 -19.08 -7.74 -29.55
C VAL A 366 -18.46 -8.58 -30.66
N GLY A 367 -18.71 -8.20 -31.92
CA GLY A 367 -18.19 -8.92 -33.07
C GLY A 367 -16.67 -8.80 -33.15
N ARG A 368 -16.15 -7.59 -33.40
CA ARG A 368 -14.72 -7.31 -33.39
C ARG A 368 -14.36 -6.57 -32.10
N LEU A 369 -13.39 -7.09 -31.35
CA LEU A 369 -12.97 -6.45 -30.10
C LEU A 369 -12.35 -5.07 -30.37
N PRO A 370 -12.67 -4.04 -29.55
CA PRO A 370 -12.14 -2.69 -29.72
C PRO A 370 -10.67 -2.59 -29.28
N GLY A 371 -10.20 -3.49 -28.42
CA GLY A 371 -8.86 -3.50 -27.86
C GLY A 371 -8.64 -4.71 -26.96
N ARG A 372 -7.47 -4.75 -26.30
CA ARG A 372 -7.15 -5.76 -25.28
C ARG A 372 -7.88 -5.53 -23.97
N GLU A 373 -8.17 -4.27 -23.66
CA GLU A 373 -8.91 -3.86 -22.48
C GLU A 373 -10.04 -2.93 -22.91
N PHE A 374 -11.25 -3.20 -22.44
CA PHE A 374 -12.43 -2.39 -22.71
C PHE A 374 -13.56 -2.71 -21.73
N GLU A 375 -14.53 -1.82 -21.65
CA GLU A 375 -15.76 -2.07 -20.90
C GLU A 375 -16.89 -2.54 -21.80
N GLN A 376 -17.61 -3.57 -21.36
CA GLN A 376 -18.80 -4.05 -22.04
C GLN A 376 -20.04 -3.89 -21.15
N ALA A 377 -20.92 -2.97 -21.53
CA ALA A 377 -22.23 -2.81 -20.90
C ALA A 377 -23.25 -3.81 -21.45
N VAL A 378 -24.08 -4.37 -20.57
CA VAL A 378 -25.21 -5.23 -20.90
C VAL A 378 -26.45 -4.61 -20.25
N ALA A 379 -27.40 -4.14 -21.05
CA ALA A 379 -28.70 -3.71 -20.52
C ALA A 379 -29.40 -4.94 -19.91
N VAL A 380 -29.93 -4.79 -18.69
CA VAL A 380 -30.62 -5.86 -17.98
C VAL A 380 -32.06 -5.46 -17.69
N PRO A 381 -33.00 -6.41 -17.64
CA PRO A 381 -34.33 -6.12 -17.08
C PRO A 381 -34.18 -5.75 -15.60
N LYS A 382 -35.25 -5.21 -14.99
CA LYS A 382 -35.29 -5.02 -13.53
C LYS A 382 -35.02 -6.37 -12.85
N LEU A 383 -33.85 -6.49 -12.22
CA LEU A 383 -33.41 -7.70 -11.55
C LEU A 383 -34.08 -7.79 -10.16
N PRO A 384 -34.84 -8.86 -9.85
CA PRO A 384 -35.28 -9.14 -8.49
C PRO A 384 -34.11 -9.36 -7.53
N ALA A 385 -34.39 -9.39 -6.23
CA ALA A 385 -33.41 -9.82 -5.24
C ALA A 385 -32.94 -11.26 -5.53
N GLY A 386 -31.63 -11.51 -5.44
CA GLY A 386 -31.02 -12.80 -5.74
C GLY A 386 -29.59 -12.68 -6.26
N ASP A 387 -28.97 -13.83 -6.46
CA ASP A 387 -27.63 -13.94 -7.02
C ASP A 387 -27.68 -14.22 -8.53
N TYR A 388 -26.74 -13.61 -9.24
CA TYR A 388 -26.63 -13.64 -10.69
C TYR A 388 -25.20 -13.96 -11.10
N SER A 389 -25.07 -14.75 -12.17
CA SER A 389 -23.79 -15.00 -12.82
C SER A 389 -23.66 -14.16 -14.07
N VAL A 390 -22.54 -13.45 -14.18
CA VAL A 390 -22.17 -12.68 -15.34
C VAL A 390 -21.06 -13.44 -16.07
N ARG A 391 -21.40 -14.03 -17.22
CA ARG A 391 -20.54 -14.93 -17.98
C ARG A 391 -20.09 -14.28 -19.27
N ALA A 392 -18.79 -14.16 -19.45
CA ALA A 392 -18.17 -13.71 -20.69
C ALA A 392 -17.55 -14.89 -21.43
N GLU A 393 -17.84 -15.01 -22.72
CA GLU A 393 -17.34 -16.06 -23.60
C GLU A 393 -16.60 -15.43 -24.78
N LEU A 394 -15.32 -15.76 -24.93
CA LEU A 394 -14.45 -15.32 -26.01
C LEU A 394 -14.37 -16.40 -27.09
N THR A 395 -14.59 -16.02 -28.34
CA THR A 395 -14.64 -16.93 -29.48
C THR A 395 -13.81 -16.42 -30.65
N GLU A 396 -13.31 -17.34 -31.49
CA GLU A 396 -12.78 -17.05 -32.82
C GLU A 396 -13.65 -17.79 -33.84
N GLY A 397 -14.48 -17.05 -34.58
CA GLY A 397 -15.55 -17.64 -35.39
C GLY A 397 -16.52 -18.46 -34.53
N ARG A 398 -16.65 -19.77 -34.81
CA ARG A 398 -17.46 -20.70 -34.00
C ARG A 398 -16.69 -21.39 -32.87
N ARG A 399 -15.37 -21.23 -32.81
CA ARG A 399 -14.52 -21.89 -31.82
C ARG A 399 -14.52 -21.09 -30.53
N ARG A 400 -14.94 -21.71 -29.42
CA ARG A 400 -14.84 -21.12 -28.08
C ARG A 400 -13.40 -21.21 -27.58
N LEU A 401 -12.82 -20.08 -27.21
CA LEU A 401 -11.43 -19.98 -26.74
C LEU A 401 -11.34 -19.93 -25.22
N ALA A 402 -12.16 -19.09 -24.58
CA ALA A 402 -12.13 -18.90 -23.13
C ALA A 402 -13.50 -18.50 -22.60
N VAL A 403 -13.71 -18.77 -21.31
CA VAL A 403 -14.89 -18.35 -20.56
C VAL A 403 -14.41 -17.79 -19.23
N ALA A 404 -14.87 -16.60 -18.90
CA ALA A 404 -14.64 -15.99 -17.60
C ALA A 404 -15.99 -15.65 -16.97
N LYS A 405 -16.05 -15.63 -15.64
CA LYS A 405 -17.27 -15.36 -14.88
C LYS A 405 -16.97 -14.39 -13.75
N THR A 406 -17.95 -13.56 -13.44
CA THR A 406 -18.04 -12.82 -12.19
C THR A 406 -19.47 -12.92 -11.65
N SER A 407 -19.70 -12.43 -10.44
CA SER A 407 -20.97 -12.54 -9.73
C SER A 407 -21.54 -11.15 -9.45
N LEU A 408 -22.87 -11.06 -9.50
CA LEU A 408 -23.64 -9.91 -9.08
C LEU A 408 -24.71 -10.40 -8.10
N SER A 409 -24.97 -9.66 -7.04
CA SER A 409 -26.08 -9.94 -6.15
C SER A 409 -26.92 -8.69 -5.95
N VAL A 410 -28.23 -8.86 -6.12
CA VAL A 410 -29.22 -7.84 -5.77
C VAL A 410 -29.76 -8.21 -4.39
N LEU A 411 -29.48 -7.39 -3.39
CA LEU A 411 -29.92 -7.61 -2.02
C LEU A 411 -31.40 -7.26 -1.90
N ALA A 412 -32.16 -8.12 -1.23
CA ALA A 412 -33.53 -7.84 -0.83
C ALA A 412 -33.57 -6.64 0.12
N GLU A 413 -34.71 -5.95 0.20
CA GLU A 413 -34.89 -4.90 1.21
C GLU A 413 -34.72 -5.49 2.62
N ALA A 414 -34.02 -4.77 3.49
CA ALA A 414 -33.80 -5.16 4.88
C ALA A 414 -33.97 -3.93 5.80
N PRO A 415 -34.20 -4.14 7.12
CA PRO A 415 -34.44 -3.05 8.07
C PRO A 415 -33.28 -2.03 8.14
N SER A 416 -32.04 -2.51 7.98
CA SER A 416 -30.85 -1.66 7.85
C SER A 416 -30.05 -2.08 6.63
N GLN A 417 -29.81 -1.13 5.72
CA GLN A 417 -28.99 -1.32 4.53
C GLN A 417 -28.18 -0.08 4.21
N VAL A 418 -26.87 -0.27 4.14
CA VAL A 418 -25.87 0.71 3.76
C VAL A 418 -24.95 0.10 2.69
N LEU A 419 -24.89 0.71 1.51
CA LEU A 419 -23.97 0.31 0.46
C LEU A 419 -23.22 1.53 -0.08
N LEU A 420 -22.17 1.26 -0.86
CA LEU A 420 -21.48 2.26 -1.66
C LEU A 420 -21.97 2.15 -3.11
N ALA A 421 -22.42 3.26 -3.69
CA ALA A 421 -22.78 3.32 -5.10
C ALA A 421 -21.54 3.41 -6.00
N ASP A 422 -21.72 3.26 -7.33
CA ASP A 422 -20.63 3.34 -8.31
C ASP A 422 -19.94 4.71 -8.36
N ASP A 423 -20.63 5.78 -7.95
CA ASP A 423 -20.08 7.12 -7.79
C ASP A 423 -19.41 7.32 -6.41
N LEU A 424 -19.25 6.23 -5.65
CA LEU A 424 -18.67 6.14 -4.31
C LEU A 424 -19.45 6.90 -3.24
N ASN A 425 -20.70 7.27 -3.51
CA ASN A 425 -21.57 7.84 -2.49
C ASN A 425 -22.13 6.75 -1.58
N THR A 426 -22.25 7.04 -0.29
CA THR A 426 -22.94 6.18 0.66
C THR A 426 -24.44 6.20 0.37
N ILE A 427 -25.07 5.04 0.34
CA ILE A 427 -26.50 4.85 0.15
C ILE A 427 -27.06 4.22 1.42
N VAL A 428 -27.98 4.91 2.11
CA VAL A 428 -28.67 4.41 3.31
C VAL A 428 -30.15 4.20 2.97
N GLY A 429 -30.65 2.97 3.09
CA GLY A 429 -32.04 2.64 2.80
C GLY A 429 -32.46 3.01 1.37
N GLY A 430 -31.55 2.85 0.39
CA GLY A 430 -31.78 3.19 -1.02
C GLY A 430 -31.60 4.67 -1.38
N LYS A 431 -31.35 5.56 -0.41
CA LYS A 431 -31.17 7.00 -0.63
C LYS A 431 -29.71 7.43 -0.48
N PRO A 432 -29.20 8.34 -1.34
CA PRO A 432 -27.90 8.96 -1.12
C PRO A 432 -27.80 9.62 0.27
N PHE A 433 -26.67 9.44 0.92
CA PHE A 433 -26.39 9.91 2.27
C PHE A 433 -24.97 10.47 2.32
N PHE A 434 -24.81 11.71 2.81
CA PHE A 434 -23.49 12.31 3.04
C PHE A 434 -23.22 12.28 4.56
N PRO A 435 -22.31 11.43 5.05
CA PRO A 435 -22.02 11.30 6.47
C PRO A 435 -21.40 12.58 7.02
N LEU A 436 -22.02 13.10 8.08
CA LEU A 436 -21.50 14.13 8.97
C LEU A 436 -21.47 13.52 10.36
N ALA A 437 -20.28 13.05 10.77
CA ALA A 437 -20.08 12.33 12.02
C ALA A 437 -19.09 13.01 12.96
N LEU A 438 -19.14 12.62 14.23
CA LEU A 438 -18.26 13.13 15.28
C LEU A 438 -17.80 11.97 16.17
N TYR A 439 -16.51 11.94 16.50
CA TYR A 439 -15.92 10.95 17.40
C TYR A 439 -16.10 11.30 18.88
N HIS A 440 -16.10 10.26 19.71
CA HIS A 440 -16.09 10.34 21.17
C HIS A 440 -17.31 11.06 21.77
N VAL A 441 -18.50 10.76 21.23
CA VAL A 441 -19.76 11.31 21.76
C VAL A 441 -20.31 10.37 22.83
N GLY A 442 -20.46 10.85 24.07
CA GLY A 442 -21.12 10.09 25.13
C GLY A 442 -22.64 9.97 24.92
N LEU A 443 -23.29 8.97 25.54
CA LEU A 443 -24.73 8.74 25.44
C LEU A 443 -25.56 9.99 25.73
N ASP A 444 -25.23 10.71 26.81
CA ASP A 444 -25.97 11.89 27.25
C ASP A 444 -25.80 13.11 26.32
N ASP A 445 -24.74 13.10 25.49
CA ASP A 445 -24.43 14.19 24.57
C ASP A 445 -25.05 13.97 23.17
N LEU A 446 -25.63 12.79 22.88
CA LEU A 446 -26.26 12.48 21.59
C LEU A 446 -27.32 13.52 21.16
N PRO A 447 -28.27 13.95 22.02
CA PRO A 447 -29.25 14.97 21.63
C PRO A 447 -28.58 16.31 21.30
N LYS A 448 -27.51 16.66 22.02
CA LYS A 448 -26.77 17.91 21.81
C LYS A 448 -26.04 17.91 20.47
N VAL A 449 -25.35 16.81 20.15
CA VAL A 449 -24.64 16.65 18.86
C VAL A 449 -25.63 16.58 17.69
N ALA A 450 -26.76 15.89 17.84
CA ALA A 450 -27.83 15.90 16.83
C ALA A 450 -28.36 17.33 16.58
N ALA A 451 -28.51 18.15 17.63
CA ALA A 451 -28.98 19.54 17.52
C ALA A 451 -27.97 20.48 16.82
N LEU A 452 -26.69 20.10 16.70
CA LEU A 452 -25.72 20.80 15.85
C LEU A 452 -25.93 20.49 14.37
N GLY A 453 -26.69 19.44 14.03
CA GLY A 453 -26.97 19.03 12.65
C GLY A 453 -26.10 17.88 12.16
N LEU A 454 -25.38 17.18 13.04
CA LEU A 454 -24.71 15.93 12.69
C LEU A 454 -25.78 14.86 12.38
N ASN A 455 -25.45 13.94 11.48
CA ASN A 455 -26.33 12.82 11.10
C ASN A 455 -25.73 11.45 11.44
N ALA A 456 -24.52 11.43 12.00
CA ALA A 456 -23.84 10.22 12.45
C ALA A 456 -22.89 10.50 13.63
N VAL A 457 -22.44 9.46 14.32
CA VAL A 457 -21.46 9.48 15.42
C VAL A 457 -20.63 8.20 15.41
N GLN A 458 -19.45 8.19 16.03
CA GLN A 458 -18.76 6.94 16.38
C GLN A 458 -19.27 6.41 17.73
N GLY A 459 -19.43 5.10 17.83
CA GLY A 459 -19.74 4.40 19.07
C GLY A 459 -18.88 3.16 19.25
N TRP A 460 -18.66 2.75 20.50
CA TRP A 460 -17.80 1.60 20.81
C TRP A 460 -18.56 0.28 20.82
N GLY A 461 -18.04 -0.70 20.08
CA GLY A 461 -18.62 -2.02 19.88
C GLY A 461 -17.98 -3.14 20.72
N GLY A 462 -17.18 -2.83 21.75
CA GLY A 462 -16.47 -3.86 22.55
C GLY A 462 -17.38 -4.74 23.43
N ASN A 463 -18.67 -4.40 23.57
CA ASN A 463 -19.67 -5.18 24.29
C ASN A 463 -21.03 -5.04 23.60
N VAL A 464 -21.68 -6.17 23.29
CA VAL A 464 -22.93 -6.21 22.50
C VAL A 464 -24.06 -5.39 23.14
N ASP A 465 -24.26 -5.50 24.45
CA ASP A 465 -25.38 -4.83 25.13
C ASP A 465 -25.20 -3.32 25.18
N ARG A 466 -23.97 -2.87 25.48
CA ARG A 466 -23.63 -1.43 25.44
C ARG A 466 -23.70 -0.86 24.03
N ALA A 467 -23.23 -1.62 23.04
CA ALA A 467 -23.32 -1.24 21.64
C ALA A 467 -24.79 -1.10 21.20
N ARG A 468 -25.65 -2.03 21.59
CA ARG A 468 -27.10 -1.95 21.34
C ARG A 468 -27.71 -0.71 22.01
N GLN A 469 -27.43 -0.50 23.30
CA GLN A 469 -27.93 0.68 24.01
C GLN A 469 -27.53 1.99 23.31
N TYR A 470 -26.29 2.07 22.83
CA TYR A 470 -25.80 3.24 22.10
C TYR A 470 -26.48 3.40 20.74
N LEU A 471 -26.65 2.31 20.00
CA LEU A 471 -27.38 2.29 18.73
C LEU A 471 -28.85 2.71 18.89
N ASP A 472 -29.54 2.22 19.93
CA ASP A 472 -30.93 2.59 20.26
C ASP A 472 -31.03 4.10 20.57
N ALA A 473 -30.13 4.61 21.40
CA ALA A 473 -30.09 6.04 21.75
C ALA A 473 -29.75 6.93 20.54
N ALA A 474 -28.83 6.51 19.68
CA ALA A 474 -28.50 7.20 18.44
C ALA A 474 -29.71 7.23 17.50
N GLN A 475 -30.41 6.09 17.32
CA GLN A 475 -31.63 6.01 16.52
C GLN A 475 -32.71 6.96 17.02
N ALA A 476 -32.93 7.03 18.34
CA ALA A 476 -33.91 7.93 18.95
C ALA A 476 -33.63 9.41 18.65
N ASN A 477 -32.38 9.77 18.37
CA ASN A 477 -31.94 11.11 17.99
C ASN A 477 -31.75 11.29 16.47
N GLY A 478 -32.12 10.30 15.66
CA GLY A 478 -31.98 10.35 14.20
C GLY A 478 -30.54 10.22 13.70
N LEU A 479 -29.61 9.74 14.54
CA LEU A 479 -28.20 9.57 14.23
C LEU A 479 -27.91 8.15 13.74
N LYS A 480 -26.94 8.05 12.83
CA LYS A 480 -26.29 6.80 12.43
C LYS A 480 -25.00 6.55 13.22
N VAL A 481 -24.51 5.32 13.26
CA VAL A 481 -23.35 4.93 14.09
C VAL A 481 -22.28 4.25 13.26
N LEU A 482 -21.06 4.78 13.32
CA LEU A 482 -19.83 4.09 12.96
C LEU A 482 -19.43 3.23 14.16
N LEU A 483 -19.74 1.93 14.13
CA LEU A 483 -19.57 1.06 15.29
C LEU A 483 -18.17 0.47 15.32
N GLU A 484 -17.36 0.90 16.28
CA GLU A 484 -15.94 0.54 16.40
C GLU A 484 -15.75 -0.85 17.00
N MET A 485 -15.07 -1.70 16.25
CA MET A 485 -14.81 -3.10 16.55
C MET A 485 -13.34 -3.37 16.85
N GLY A 486 -12.51 -2.32 16.95
CA GLY A 486 -11.05 -2.41 17.07
C GLY A 486 -10.60 -3.32 18.22
N GLY A 487 -11.30 -3.29 19.36
CA GLY A 487 -11.01 -4.15 20.51
C GLY A 487 -11.10 -5.66 20.23
N LEU A 488 -11.73 -6.09 19.13
CA LEU A 488 -11.85 -7.49 18.72
C LEU A 488 -10.83 -7.90 17.63
N VAL A 489 -10.03 -6.95 17.15
CA VAL A 489 -9.08 -7.11 16.04
C VAL A 489 -7.69 -6.68 16.52
N GLY A 490 -6.97 -7.61 17.16
CA GLY A 490 -5.56 -7.48 17.53
C GLY A 490 -4.68 -8.34 16.64
N GLU A 491 -3.51 -8.79 17.13
CA GLU A 491 -2.66 -9.74 16.39
C GLU A 491 -3.41 -11.01 15.96
N THR A 492 -4.43 -11.39 16.74
CA THR A 492 -5.40 -12.43 16.38
C THR A 492 -6.81 -11.84 16.38
N VAL A 493 -7.64 -12.31 15.44
CA VAL A 493 -9.03 -11.87 15.31
C VAL A 493 -9.93 -12.69 16.23
N ASN A 494 -10.68 -12.01 17.11
CA ASN A 494 -11.71 -12.68 17.92
C ASN A 494 -12.97 -12.95 17.08
N THR A 495 -12.89 -14.00 16.27
CA THR A 495 -13.93 -14.40 15.31
C THR A 495 -15.28 -14.66 15.99
N ALA A 496 -15.28 -15.35 17.13
CA ALA A 496 -16.51 -15.69 17.86
C ALA A 496 -17.23 -14.44 18.37
N ALA A 497 -16.49 -13.47 18.91
CA ALA A 497 -17.07 -12.19 19.33
C ALA A 497 -17.63 -11.40 18.14
N ILE A 498 -16.91 -11.33 17.01
CA ILE A 498 -17.43 -10.66 15.80
C ILE A 498 -18.75 -11.31 15.33
N GLU A 499 -18.82 -12.64 15.29
CA GLU A 499 -20.04 -13.37 14.93
C GLU A 499 -21.21 -13.05 15.86
N GLU A 500 -20.97 -12.95 17.17
CA GLU A 500 -21.97 -12.55 18.15
C GLU A 500 -22.47 -11.12 17.90
N HIS A 501 -21.56 -10.15 17.73
CA HIS A 501 -21.91 -8.75 17.49
C HIS A 501 -22.70 -8.58 16.19
N VAL A 502 -22.25 -9.22 15.10
CA VAL A 502 -22.94 -9.14 13.81
C VAL A 502 -24.33 -9.78 13.89
N ARG A 503 -24.45 -10.95 14.52
CA ARG A 503 -25.77 -11.60 14.72
C ARG A 503 -26.73 -10.69 15.50
N ALA A 504 -26.23 -9.98 16.50
CA ALA A 504 -27.03 -9.13 17.36
C ALA A 504 -27.40 -7.78 16.72
N LEU A 505 -26.48 -7.15 15.97
CA LEU A 505 -26.56 -5.72 15.68
C LEU A 505 -26.70 -5.36 14.19
N LYS A 506 -26.45 -6.28 13.26
CA LYS A 506 -26.45 -5.96 11.81
C LYS A 506 -27.76 -5.39 11.28
N ASP A 507 -28.89 -5.79 11.86
CA ASP A 507 -30.21 -5.34 11.42
C ASP A 507 -30.66 -4.05 12.15
N HIS A 508 -29.80 -3.47 12.99
CA HIS A 508 -30.13 -2.27 13.76
C HIS A 508 -30.19 -1.03 12.84
N PRO A 509 -31.31 -0.28 12.80
CA PRO A 509 -31.49 0.84 11.86
C PRO A 509 -30.47 1.96 11.99
N ALA A 510 -29.88 2.20 13.17
CA ALA A 510 -28.81 3.18 13.34
C ALA A 510 -27.43 2.75 12.82
N LEU A 511 -27.17 1.48 12.51
CA LEU A 511 -25.84 1.06 12.06
C LEU A 511 -25.51 1.69 10.70
N LEU A 512 -24.35 2.35 10.60
CA LEU A 512 -23.85 2.92 9.35
C LEU A 512 -22.79 2.00 8.72
N VAL A 513 -21.73 1.74 9.47
CA VAL A 513 -20.55 1.00 9.03
C VAL A 513 -19.98 0.21 10.20
N TRP A 514 -19.31 -0.90 9.89
CA TRP A 514 -18.44 -1.58 10.84
C TRP A 514 -17.06 -0.92 10.81
N TYR A 515 -16.73 -0.16 11.85
CA TYR A 515 -15.41 0.46 11.99
C TYR A 515 -14.42 -0.59 12.51
N VAL A 516 -13.69 -1.22 11.60
CA VAL A 516 -12.92 -2.45 11.87
C VAL A 516 -11.75 -2.20 12.80
N ARG A 517 -10.97 -1.16 12.52
CA ARG A 517 -9.75 -0.85 13.28
C ARG A 517 -9.31 0.59 13.06
N ASP A 518 -8.88 1.21 14.16
CA ASP A 518 -8.22 2.50 14.19
C ASP A 518 -6.71 2.34 13.94
N GLU A 519 -6.19 3.16 13.03
CA GLU A 519 -4.76 3.32 12.69
C GLU A 519 -3.88 2.04 12.82
N PRO A 520 -4.19 0.93 12.10
CA PRO A 520 -3.48 -0.32 12.33
C PRO A 520 -2.01 -0.23 11.90
N ALA A 521 -1.10 -0.61 12.80
CA ALA A 521 0.30 -0.83 12.42
C ALA A 521 0.43 -1.92 11.34
N PRO A 522 1.52 -1.91 10.53
CA PRO A 522 1.72 -2.91 9.47
C PRO A 522 1.59 -4.37 9.92
N ALA A 523 2.01 -4.68 11.16
CA ALA A 523 1.91 -6.01 11.75
C ALA A 523 0.45 -6.52 11.91
N LEU A 524 -0.54 -5.63 11.92
CA LEU A 524 -1.95 -5.99 12.06
C LEU A 524 -2.68 -6.14 10.73
N HIS A 525 -2.09 -5.78 9.58
CA HIS A 525 -2.79 -5.72 8.30
C HIS A 525 -3.50 -7.03 7.93
N ASP A 526 -2.86 -8.18 8.14
CA ASP A 526 -3.45 -9.50 7.85
C ASP A 526 -4.68 -9.77 8.72
N SER A 527 -4.61 -9.45 10.01
CA SER A 527 -5.73 -9.63 10.95
C SER A 527 -6.91 -8.71 10.61
N VAL A 528 -6.64 -7.47 10.20
CA VAL A 528 -7.66 -6.50 9.80
C VAL A 528 -8.34 -6.95 8.51
N LEU A 529 -7.56 -7.44 7.53
CA LEU A 529 -8.12 -8.00 6.31
C LEU A 529 -9.02 -9.21 6.61
N GLN A 530 -8.56 -10.12 7.47
CA GLN A 530 -9.34 -11.29 7.91
C GLN A 530 -10.65 -10.86 8.60
N ALA A 531 -10.62 -9.84 9.46
CA ALA A 531 -11.81 -9.31 10.12
C ALA A 531 -12.79 -8.68 9.11
N THR A 532 -12.29 -7.89 8.14
CA THR A 532 -13.10 -7.31 7.07
C THR A 532 -13.79 -8.39 6.24
N GLU A 533 -13.07 -9.44 5.84
CA GLU A 533 -13.66 -10.57 5.12
C GLU A 533 -14.72 -11.31 5.95
N LEU A 534 -14.51 -11.43 7.26
CA LEU A 534 -15.50 -12.01 8.17
C LEU A 534 -16.77 -11.15 8.23
N PHE A 535 -16.65 -9.83 8.41
CA PHE A 535 -17.80 -8.91 8.33
C PHE A 535 -18.53 -9.05 7.00
N HIS A 536 -17.80 -9.08 5.89
CA HIS A 536 -18.37 -9.22 4.55
C HIS A 536 -19.19 -10.50 4.35
N ARG A 537 -18.77 -11.62 4.97
CA ARG A 537 -19.52 -12.88 4.92
C ARG A 537 -20.77 -12.86 5.80
N LEU A 538 -20.68 -12.29 7.00
CA LEU A 538 -21.75 -12.31 8.00
C LEU A 538 -22.81 -11.22 7.76
N ASP A 539 -22.40 -10.10 7.18
CA ASP A 539 -23.22 -8.93 6.88
C ASP A 539 -22.90 -8.37 5.48
N ARG A 540 -23.85 -8.57 4.57
CA ARG A 540 -23.78 -8.06 3.20
C ARG A 540 -24.41 -6.66 3.07
N ASN A 541 -25.06 -6.17 4.12
CA ASN A 541 -25.86 -4.95 4.11
C ASN A 541 -25.11 -3.74 4.67
N HIS A 542 -23.86 -3.86 5.14
CA HIS A 542 -23.07 -2.72 5.64
C HIS A 542 -21.63 -2.78 5.12
N PRO A 543 -21.00 -1.62 4.86
CA PRO A 543 -19.59 -1.54 4.54
C PRO A 543 -18.72 -1.60 5.80
N THR A 544 -17.44 -1.89 5.59
CA THR A 544 -16.40 -1.71 6.60
C THR A 544 -15.68 -0.37 6.45
N TYR A 545 -15.18 0.16 7.55
CA TYR A 545 -14.50 1.45 7.66
C TYR A 545 -13.20 1.29 8.46
N LEU A 546 -12.17 2.03 8.07
CA LEU A 546 -10.85 2.04 8.72
C LEU A 546 -10.25 3.44 8.65
N VAL A 547 -9.45 3.78 9.66
CA VAL A 547 -8.73 5.06 9.76
C VAL A 547 -7.23 4.86 9.59
N SER A 548 -6.56 5.85 8.99
CA SER A 548 -5.12 5.90 8.83
C SER A 548 -4.54 7.29 9.08
N CYS A 549 -3.48 7.33 9.89
CA CYS A 549 -2.68 8.52 10.16
C CYS A 549 -1.28 8.51 9.53
N ILE A 550 -0.97 7.50 8.69
CA ILE A 550 0.37 7.34 8.10
C ILE A 550 0.24 7.34 6.57
N PRO A 551 0.56 8.46 5.88
CA PRO A 551 0.39 8.57 4.43
C PRO A 551 1.09 7.48 3.61
N ASN A 552 2.25 7.00 4.09
CA ASN A 552 2.98 5.92 3.43
C ASN A 552 2.25 4.57 3.49
N GLU A 553 1.35 4.38 4.46
CA GLU A 553 0.56 3.16 4.61
C GLU A 553 -0.80 3.23 3.92
N PHE A 554 -1.24 4.40 3.43
CA PHE A 554 -2.55 4.55 2.77
C PHE A 554 -2.77 3.51 1.67
N GLY A 555 -1.74 3.21 0.86
CA GLY A 555 -1.83 2.22 -0.21
C GLY A 555 -2.10 0.80 0.29
N ASN A 556 -1.48 0.41 1.40
CA ASN A 556 -1.68 -0.90 2.03
C ASN A 556 -3.05 -0.93 2.73
N GLN A 557 -3.36 0.09 3.50
CA GLN A 557 -4.56 0.16 4.34
C GLN A 557 -5.85 0.41 3.55
N ALA A 558 -5.78 1.07 2.40
CA ALA A 558 -6.91 1.20 1.46
C ALA A 558 -7.48 -0.16 1.04
N GLN A 559 -6.70 -1.24 1.11
CA GLN A 559 -7.16 -2.59 0.75
C GLN A 559 -7.90 -3.28 1.90
N LEU A 560 -7.73 -2.81 3.14
CA LEU A 560 -8.17 -3.51 4.35
C LEU A 560 -9.64 -3.24 4.73
N ALA A 561 -10.29 -2.22 4.16
CA ALA A 561 -11.70 -1.89 4.41
C ALA A 561 -12.40 -1.37 3.14
N ASP A 562 -13.73 -1.23 3.17
CA ASP A 562 -14.52 -0.67 2.05
C ASP A 562 -14.36 0.85 1.94
N ILE A 563 -14.14 1.53 3.07
CA ILE A 563 -13.96 2.98 3.19
C ILE A 563 -12.63 3.25 3.87
N LEU A 564 -11.78 4.08 3.24
CA LEU A 564 -10.58 4.61 3.86
C LEU A 564 -10.89 6.00 4.43
N ALA A 565 -10.61 6.21 5.70
CA ALA A 565 -10.59 7.53 6.31
C ALA A 565 -9.19 7.94 6.74
N VAL A 566 -8.91 9.25 6.69
CA VAL A 566 -7.60 9.80 7.04
C VAL A 566 -7.73 11.06 7.90
N ASP A 567 -6.79 11.24 8.82
CA ASP A 567 -6.78 12.25 9.88
C ASP A 567 -5.49 13.13 9.86
N PRO A 568 -5.45 14.13 8.97
CA PRO A 568 -4.26 14.95 8.73
C PRO A 568 -3.77 15.83 9.89
N TYR A 569 -4.62 16.07 10.90
CA TYR A 569 -4.41 16.93 12.08
C TYR A 569 -3.20 17.90 12.00
N PRO A 570 -3.34 19.03 11.25
CA PRO A 570 -2.23 19.93 11.00
C PRO A 570 -1.79 20.79 12.20
N LEU A 571 -2.68 21.10 13.13
CA LEU A 571 -2.48 22.13 14.13
C LEU A 571 -1.92 21.57 15.44
N PRO A 572 -1.09 22.33 16.19
CA PRO A 572 -0.70 23.72 15.93
C PRO A 572 0.53 23.89 15.02
N GLY A 573 1.26 22.81 14.71
CA GLY A 573 2.61 22.89 14.12
C GLY A 573 2.70 22.88 12.59
N GLY A 574 1.58 22.82 11.87
CA GLY A 574 1.56 22.66 10.41
C GLY A 574 0.44 23.43 9.72
N PRO A 575 0.54 23.59 8.38
CA PRO A 575 -0.43 24.34 7.61
C PRO A 575 -1.72 23.54 7.40
N VAL A 576 -2.86 24.22 7.40
CA VAL A 576 -4.18 23.59 7.15
C VAL A 576 -4.26 22.91 5.77
N SER A 577 -3.44 23.34 4.80
CA SER A 577 -3.32 22.73 3.47
C SER A 577 -2.84 21.27 3.50
N ARG A 578 -2.30 20.77 4.63
CA ARG A 578 -2.03 19.33 4.82
C ARG A 578 -3.28 18.48 4.61
N VAL A 579 -4.47 19.01 4.93
CA VAL A 579 -5.76 18.34 4.68
C VAL A 579 -5.93 18.00 3.20
N ALA A 580 -5.65 18.97 2.32
CA ALA A 580 -5.70 18.78 0.87
C ALA A 580 -4.68 17.73 0.40
N GLN A 581 -3.45 17.83 0.91
CA GLN A 581 -2.37 16.89 0.57
C GLN A 581 -2.75 15.44 0.91
N TRP A 582 -3.24 15.19 2.14
CA TRP A 582 -3.59 13.84 2.57
C TRP A 582 -4.84 13.31 1.86
N ALA A 583 -5.82 14.17 1.56
CA ALA A 583 -6.96 13.78 0.74
C ALA A 583 -6.53 13.32 -0.65
N ASP A 584 -5.61 14.03 -1.31
CA ASP A 584 -5.09 13.64 -2.63
C ASP A 584 -4.28 12.33 -2.58
N LEU A 585 -3.46 12.14 -1.54
CA LEU A 585 -2.74 10.87 -1.32
C LEU A 585 -3.70 9.70 -1.08
N ALA A 586 -4.76 9.89 -0.29
CA ALA A 586 -5.77 8.87 -0.05
C ALA A 586 -6.55 8.52 -1.33
N TRP A 587 -6.87 9.50 -2.18
CA TRP A 587 -7.49 9.25 -3.48
C TRP A 587 -6.58 8.50 -4.45
N GLN A 588 -5.27 8.78 -4.42
CA GLN A 588 -4.28 8.02 -5.18
C GLN A 588 -4.17 6.58 -4.66
N ALA A 589 -4.11 6.40 -3.35
CA ALA A 589 -4.02 5.10 -2.69
C ALA A 589 -5.22 4.20 -2.99
N THR A 590 -6.44 4.76 -2.94
CA THR A 590 -7.68 4.05 -3.30
C THR A 590 -7.88 3.89 -4.82
N ARG A 591 -7.01 4.50 -5.64
CA ARG A 591 -7.14 4.57 -7.11
C ARG A 591 -8.48 5.13 -7.57
N ARG A 592 -9.16 5.90 -6.71
CA ARG A 592 -10.55 6.37 -6.90
C ARG A 592 -11.55 5.23 -7.12
N GLU A 593 -11.30 4.06 -6.55
CA GLU A 593 -12.22 2.91 -6.59
C GLU A 593 -12.95 2.70 -5.25
N LYS A 594 -12.49 3.34 -4.17
CA LYS A 594 -13.11 3.33 -2.85
C LYS A 594 -13.31 4.76 -2.35
N PRO A 595 -14.39 5.05 -1.60
CA PRO A 595 -14.61 6.36 -1.02
C PRO A 595 -13.52 6.71 0.00
N VAL A 596 -13.15 7.98 0.01
CA VAL A 596 -12.28 8.57 1.03
C VAL A 596 -13.12 9.47 1.92
N TRP A 597 -13.08 9.22 3.23
CA TRP A 597 -13.69 10.09 4.26
C TRP A 597 -12.58 10.85 4.98
N LEU A 598 -12.85 12.09 5.40
CA LEU A 598 -11.82 12.95 6.01
C LEU A 598 -12.18 13.26 7.45
N ILE A 599 -11.16 13.37 8.29
CA ILE A 599 -11.28 13.58 9.72
C ILE A 599 -10.64 14.92 10.10
N PRO A 600 -11.40 16.05 10.07
CA PRO A 600 -10.89 17.34 10.51
C PRO A 600 -10.65 17.39 12.02
N GLN A 601 -9.65 18.18 12.41
CA GLN A 601 -9.21 18.37 13.79
C GLN A 601 -10.18 19.26 14.59
N LEU A 602 -10.47 18.87 15.83
CA LEU A 602 -11.18 19.67 16.85
C LEU A 602 -10.45 19.72 18.21
N HIS A 603 -9.25 19.16 18.29
CA HIS A 603 -8.42 19.14 19.50
C HIS A 603 -7.10 19.89 19.28
N ASP A 604 -6.37 20.12 20.36
CA ASP A 604 -4.99 20.58 20.33
C ASP A 604 -4.04 19.38 20.44
N GLN A 605 -3.28 19.08 19.37
CA GLN A 605 -2.33 17.97 19.39
C GLN A 605 -1.26 18.10 20.50
N SER A 606 -0.91 19.32 20.90
CA SER A 606 0.09 19.53 21.95
C SER A 606 -0.37 18.98 23.31
N SER A 607 -1.67 18.79 23.49
CA SER A 607 -2.25 18.23 24.72
C SER A 607 -1.94 16.74 24.91
N TYR A 608 -1.63 15.99 23.84
CA TYR A 608 -1.21 14.57 23.95
C TYR A 608 0.28 14.40 24.23
N ASN A 609 1.11 15.39 23.87
CA ASN A 609 2.57 15.29 23.95
C ASN A 609 3.18 15.96 25.21
N ALA A 610 2.37 16.64 26.01
CA ALA A 610 2.83 17.35 27.20
C ALA A 610 2.71 16.50 28.48
N GLN A 611 3.75 16.53 29.32
CA GLN A 611 3.73 15.95 30.67
C GLN A 611 4.15 17.02 31.69
N PRO A 612 3.22 17.59 32.50
CA PRO A 612 1.77 17.34 32.48
C PRO A 612 1.11 17.94 31.22
N PRO A 613 -0.09 17.47 30.82
CA PRO A 613 -0.86 18.08 29.75
C PRO A 613 -0.94 19.58 29.95
N ALA A 614 -0.61 20.36 28.91
CA ALA A 614 -0.64 21.82 29.00
C ALA A 614 -2.02 22.26 29.49
N ARG A 615 -2.09 23.00 30.60
CA ARG A 615 -3.33 23.57 31.09
C ARG A 615 -3.75 24.71 30.16
N GLY A 616 -4.54 24.37 29.16
CA GLY A 616 -5.04 25.27 28.12
C GLY A 616 -4.88 24.63 26.75
N ALA A 617 -5.91 23.93 26.27
CA ALA A 617 -5.96 23.47 24.89
C ALA A 617 -6.13 24.68 23.97
N ASN A 618 -5.32 24.77 22.92
CA ASN A 618 -5.50 25.67 21.77
C ASN A 618 -6.09 24.87 20.61
N PRO A 619 -7.38 24.48 20.66
CA PRO A 619 -8.00 23.82 19.53
C PRO A 619 -8.06 24.78 18.33
N PRO A 620 -8.39 24.30 17.14
CA PRO A 620 -8.50 25.14 15.96
C PRO A 620 -9.46 26.32 16.20
N THR A 621 -9.15 27.49 15.66
CA THR A 621 -10.10 28.60 15.59
C THR A 621 -11.24 28.25 14.63
N PRO A 622 -12.43 28.87 14.75
CA PRO A 622 -13.52 28.68 13.79
C PRO A 622 -13.10 28.87 12.32
N ALA A 623 -12.23 29.84 12.02
CA ALA A 623 -11.73 30.07 10.66
C ALA A 623 -10.85 28.91 10.16
N GLN A 624 -9.97 28.38 11.02
CA GLN A 624 -9.13 27.22 10.69
C GLN A 624 -9.96 25.97 10.47
N GLU A 625 -10.93 25.69 11.35
CA GLU A 625 -11.78 24.51 11.24
C GLU A 625 -12.67 24.59 9.98
N ARG A 626 -13.29 25.75 9.73
CA ARG A 626 -14.01 26.03 8.49
C ARG A 626 -13.17 25.77 7.25
N CYS A 627 -11.94 26.28 7.22
CA CYS A 627 -11.01 26.06 6.11
C CYS A 627 -10.69 24.57 5.93
N MET A 628 -10.34 23.86 7.02
CA MET A 628 -10.07 22.42 6.97
C MET A 628 -11.26 21.61 6.45
N THR A 629 -12.47 21.88 6.93
CA THR A 629 -13.68 21.19 6.47
C THR A 629 -13.94 21.43 4.99
N TYR A 630 -13.84 22.67 4.51
CA TYR A 630 -14.03 22.95 3.09
C TYR A 630 -12.90 22.39 2.22
N LEU A 631 -11.65 22.33 2.71
CA LEU A 631 -10.56 21.61 2.03
C LEU A 631 -10.91 20.13 1.83
N CYS A 632 -11.51 19.48 2.83
CA CYS A 632 -12.01 18.10 2.68
C CYS A 632 -13.04 18.00 1.54
N LEU A 633 -14.03 18.90 1.51
CA LEU A 633 -15.10 18.88 0.51
C LEU A 633 -14.56 19.11 -0.91
N VAL A 634 -13.69 20.12 -1.10
CA VAL A 634 -13.16 20.45 -2.42
C VAL A 634 -12.17 19.41 -2.94
N HIS A 635 -11.51 18.67 -2.04
CA HIS A 635 -10.71 17.48 -2.38
C HIS A 635 -11.53 16.18 -2.45
N GLY A 636 -12.86 16.30 -2.53
CA GLY A 636 -13.72 15.20 -2.94
C GLY A 636 -14.20 14.28 -1.83
N ALA A 637 -14.02 14.64 -0.54
CA ALA A 637 -14.49 13.83 0.58
C ALA A 637 -15.92 13.30 0.37
N LYS A 638 -16.12 12.02 0.71
CA LYS A 638 -17.40 11.30 0.63
C LYS A 638 -18.11 11.20 1.98
N GLY A 639 -17.47 11.70 3.03
CA GLY A 639 -17.99 11.88 4.38
C GLY A 639 -17.00 12.72 5.19
N ILE A 640 -17.51 13.43 6.20
CA ILE A 640 -16.72 14.19 7.17
C ILE A 640 -16.97 13.60 8.55
N VAL A 641 -15.89 13.26 9.25
CA VAL A 641 -15.96 12.68 10.59
C VAL A 641 -15.05 13.48 11.51
N TRP A 642 -15.56 14.49 12.22
CA TRP A 642 -14.71 15.34 13.06
C TRP A 642 -14.17 14.61 14.30
N TYR A 643 -12.96 14.97 14.74
CA TYR A 643 -12.34 14.42 15.95
C TYR A 643 -11.76 15.50 16.89
N PRO A 644 -12.13 15.53 18.19
CA PRO A 644 -13.18 14.79 18.89
C PRO A 644 -14.25 15.71 19.49
N TRP A 645 -15.34 15.11 19.97
CA TRP A 645 -16.29 15.76 20.88
C TRP A 645 -15.70 15.94 22.28
N ASP A 646 -15.24 14.86 22.91
CA ASP A 646 -14.74 14.84 24.29
C ASP A 646 -13.63 13.78 24.41
N ASP A 647 -12.40 14.20 24.66
CA ASP A 647 -11.27 13.28 24.87
C ASP A 647 -10.58 13.48 26.24
N GLY A 648 -11.33 14.03 27.20
CA GLY A 648 -10.84 14.34 28.54
C GLY A 648 -10.84 15.84 28.85
N PRO A 649 -10.27 16.24 30.01
CA PRO A 649 -10.47 17.58 30.55
C PRO A 649 -10.08 18.71 29.56
N ASN A 650 -11.07 19.49 29.12
CA ASN A 650 -10.94 20.61 28.17
C ASN A 650 -10.48 20.23 26.75
N MET A 651 -10.54 18.96 26.36
CA MET A 651 -10.17 18.49 25.01
C MET A 651 -11.40 18.11 24.17
N GLY A 652 -11.49 18.66 22.96
CA GLY A 652 -12.59 18.41 22.03
C GLY A 652 -13.71 19.46 22.09
N ALA A 653 -14.56 19.48 21.06
CA ALA A 653 -15.54 20.55 20.86
C ALA A 653 -16.53 20.74 22.03
N LYS A 654 -16.75 19.72 22.88
CA LYS A 654 -17.64 19.78 24.06
C LYS A 654 -17.34 20.96 24.99
N TYR A 655 -16.06 21.31 25.13
CA TYR A 655 -15.59 22.35 26.04
C TYR A 655 -15.36 23.71 25.37
N HIS A 656 -15.57 23.80 24.06
CA HIS A 656 -15.26 24.99 23.26
C HIS A 656 -16.51 25.50 22.51
N PRO A 657 -17.33 26.37 23.13
CA PRO A 657 -18.55 26.90 22.50
C PRO A 657 -18.34 27.52 21.10
N PRO A 658 -17.26 28.27 20.80
CA PRO A 658 -17.03 28.77 19.45
C PRO A 658 -16.89 27.68 18.38
N LEU A 659 -16.34 26.51 18.73
CA LEU A 659 -16.28 25.36 17.83
C LEU A 659 -17.63 24.66 17.70
N GLN A 660 -18.46 24.62 18.75
CA GLN A 660 -19.83 24.12 18.64
C GLN A 660 -20.66 24.98 17.68
N ASP A 661 -20.52 26.30 17.76
CA ASP A 661 -21.21 27.23 16.86
C ASP A 661 -20.73 27.08 15.41
N GLU A 662 -19.42 26.92 15.17
CA GLU A 662 -18.91 26.68 13.81
C GLU A 662 -19.33 25.31 13.27
N LEU A 663 -19.30 24.24 14.07
CA LEU A 663 -19.82 22.93 13.67
C LEU A 663 -21.29 23.00 13.27
N LYS A 664 -22.11 23.73 14.05
CA LYS A 664 -23.53 23.95 13.72
C LYS A 664 -23.71 24.67 12.39
N ARG A 665 -22.89 25.70 12.16
CA ARG A 665 -22.87 26.44 10.90
C ARG A 665 -22.47 25.54 9.73
N LEU A 666 -21.37 24.80 9.86
CA LEU A 666 -20.87 23.91 8.82
C LEU A 666 -21.88 22.81 8.48
N CYS A 667 -22.51 22.19 9.47
CA CYS A 667 -23.54 21.19 9.21
C CYS A 667 -24.71 21.78 8.41
N ALA A 668 -25.17 22.98 8.76
CA ALA A 668 -26.23 23.67 8.00
C ALA A 668 -25.81 23.97 6.55
N GLU A 669 -24.60 24.48 6.34
CA GLU A 669 -24.06 24.77 5.01
C GLU A 669 -23.88 23.48 4.17
N ILE A 670 -23.34 22.42 4.76
CA ILE A 670 -23.12 21.14 4.05
C ILE A 670 -24.44 20.45 3.73
N HIS A 671 -25.44 20.52 4.60
CA HIS A 671 -26.79 20.02 4.28
C HIS A 671 -27.38 20.72 3.06
N LEU A 672 -27.20 22.04 2.91
CA LEU A 672 -27.62 22.78 1.71
C LEU A 672 -26.86 22.31 0.47
N LEU A 673 -25.56 22.04 0.59
CA LEU A 673 -24.70 21.58 -0.51
C LEU A 673 -24.84 20.10 -0.84
N THR A 674 -25.44 19.29 0.04
CA THR A 674 -25.48 17.83 -0.04
C THR A 674 -26.04 17.29 -1.38
N PRO A 675 -27.16 17.80 -1.93
CA PRO A 675 -27.64 17.36 -3.25
C PRO A 675 -26.59 17.51 -4.36
N ALA A 676 -25.84 18.62 -4.35
CA ALA A 676 -24.77 18.87 -5.31
C ALA A 676 -23.52 18.01 -5.05
N LEU A 677 -23.14 17.81 -3.78
CA LEU A 677 -22.01 16.98 -3.36
C LEU A 677 -22.22 15.49 -3.66
N LEU A 678 -23.46 15.02 -3.64
CA LEU A 678 -23.87 13.65 -3.98
C LEU A 678 -24.18 13.47 -5.48
N SER A 679 -24.11 14.54 -6.27
CA SER A 679 -24.30 14.43 -7.72
C SER A 679 -23.06 13.85 -8.42
N ALA A 680 -23.27 13.23 -9.59
CA ALA A 680 -22.17 12.72 -10.42
C ALA A 680 -21.32 13.84 -11.07
N THR A 681 -21.83 15.08 -11.10
CA THR A 681 -21.14 16.21 -11.72
C THR A 681 -20.28 16.92 -10.69
N ARG A 682 -19.03 16.49 -10.55
CA ARG A 682 -18.04 17.11 -9.67
C ARG A 682 -16.71 17.31 -10.40
N ARG A 683 -16.10 18.47 -10.22
CA ARG A 683 -14.74 18.77 -10.70
C ARG A 683 -13.99 19.58 -9.67
N SER A 684 -13.06 18.92 -8.99
CA SER A 684 -12.05 19.59 -8.16
C SER A 684 -10.95 20.21 -9.03
N PHE A 685 -10.37 21.31 -8.58
CA PHE A 685 -9.26 21.98 -9.23
C PHE A 685 -8.48 22.85 -8.23
N ALA A 686 -7.32 23.35 -8.64
CA ALA A 686 -6.59 24.41 -7.96
C ALA A 686 -6.40 25.60 -8.90
N ALA A 687 -6.26 26.80 -8.34
CA ALA A 687 -5.80 27.97 -9.09
C ALA A 687 -4.37 27.76 -9.60
N ALA A 688 -3.94 28.59 -10.56
CA ALA A 688 -2.64 28.43 -11.23
C ALA A 688 -1.43 28.48 -10.28
N ASP A 689 -1.55 29.16 -9.14
CA ASP A 689 -0.52 29.22 -8.10
C ASP A 689 -0.58 28.07 -7.08
N GLY A 690 -1.59 27.20 -7.19
CA GLY A 690 -1.82 26.08 -6.29
C GLY A 690 -2.31 26.45 -4.88
N LYS A 691 -2.56 27.74 -4.59
CA LYS A 691 -2.91 28.19 -3.23
C LYS A 691 -4.41 28.24 -2.95
N VAL A 692 -5.22 28.45 -3.99
CA VAL A 692 -6.69 28.41 -3.90
C VAL A 692 -7.19 27.09 -4.46
N HIS A 693 -7.93 26.36 -3.63
CA HIS A 693 -8.53 25.07 -3.95
C HIS A 693 -10.00 25.26 -4.31
N GLY A 694 -10.53 24.49 -5.25
CA GLY A 694 -11.89 24.69 -5.72
C GLY A 694 -12.62 23.42 -6.15
N LEU A 695 -13.95 23.48 -6.07
CA LEU A 695 -14.85 22.44 -6.53
C LEU A 695 -16.04 23.08 -7.25
N VAL A 696 -16.31 22.59 -8.46
CA VAL A 696 -17.62 22.76 -9.08
C VAL A 696 -18.43 21.49 -8.86
N CYS A 697 -19.63 21.61 -8.28
CA CYS A 697 -20.52 20.48 -8.05
C CYS A 697 -21.98 20.81 -8.39
N GLY A 698 -22.79 19.78 -8.63
CA GLY A 698 -24.22 19.92 -8.92
C GLY A 698 -24.53 20.22 -10.39
N SER A 699 -25.82 20.42 -10.67
CA SER A 699 -26.32 20.64 -12.03
C SER A 699 -27.55 21.56 -12.02
N GLY A 700 -27.85 22.17 -13.17
CA GLY A 700 -29.01 23.06 -13.29
C GLY A 700 -28.95 24.23 -12.30
N ALA A 701 -30.03 24.44 -11.55
CA ALA A 701 -30.16 25.52 -10.56
C ALA A 701 -29.49 25.21 -9.19
N GLU A 702 -29.03 23.97 -9.00
CA GLU A 702 -28.35 23.51 -7.76
C GLU A 702 -26.86 23.30 -8.01
N ARG A 703 -26.27 24.15 -8.85
CA ARG A 703 -24.85 24.10 -9.15
C ARG A 703 -24.09 25.13 -8.34
N PHE A 704 -22.97 24.69 -7.77
CA PHE A 704 -22.18 25.48 -6.83
C PHE A 704 -20.71 25.51 -7.24
N LEU A 705 -20.06 26.60 -6.86
CA LEU A 705 -18.61 26.78 -6.90
C LEU A 705 -18.13 27.04 -5.47
N LEU A 706 -17.33 26.12 -4.94
CA LEU A 706 -16.67 26.25 -3.65
C LEU A 706 -15.21 26.62 -3.91
N LEU A 707 -14.70 27.60 -3.18
CA LEU A 707 -13.33 28.08 -3.25
C LEU A 707 -12.76 28.25 -1.84
N VAL A 708 -11.52 27.82 -1.63
CA VAL A 708 -10.86 27.81 -0.33
C VAL A 708 -9.45 28.36 -0.47
N ASN A 709 -9.13 29.40 0.30
CA ASN A 709 -7.75 29.80 0.53
C ASN A 709 -7.15 28.89 1.62
N GLY A 710 -6.21 28.02 1.23
CA GLY A 710 -5.56 27.09 2.16
C GLY A 710 -4.38 27.67 2.95
N THR A 711 -4.16 28.99 2.90
CA THR A 711 -2.99 29.66 3.50
C THR A 711 -3.39 30.73 4.52
N ASP A 712 -2.43 31.07 5.39
CA ASP A 712 -2.55 32.19 6.34
C ASP A 712 -2.25 33.56 5.71
N GLU A 713 -2.15 33.63 4.37
CA GLU A 713 -1.84 34.83 3.62
C GLU A 713 -3.07 35.37 2.90
N LYS A 714 -3.12 36.69 2.73
CA LYS A 714 -4.06 37.32 1.80
C LYS A 714 -3.63 37.03 0.37
N LEU A 715 -4.56 36.61 -0.48
CA LEU A 715 -4.28 36.22 -1.87
C LEU A 715 -5.19 36.93 -2.87
N THR A 716 -4.76 36.95 -4.13
CA THR A 716 -5.63 37.26 -5.27
C THR A 716 -5.47 36.14 -6.29
N ALA A 717 -6.57 35.53 -6.69
CA ALA A 717 -6.57 34.44 -7.65
C ALA A 717 -7.54 34.72 -8.79
N THR A 718 -7.22 34.20 -9.97
CA THR A 718 -8.13 34.18 -11.11
C THR A 718 -8.57 32.75 -11.35
N ILE A 719 -9.85 32.48 -11.14
CA ILE A 719 -10.42 31.14 -11.28
C ILE A 719 -10.92 30.94 -12.71
N GLU A 720 -10.47 29.87 -13.37
CA GLU A 720 -10.97 29.48 -14.68
C GLU A 720 -12.21 28.58 -14.54
N LEU A 721 -13.32 29.00 -15.14
CA LEU A 721 -14.61 28.30 -15.14
C LEU A 721 -15.05 28.07 -16.59
N PRO A 722 -14.50 27.06 -17.28
CA PRO A 722 -14.85 26.75 -18.66
C PRO A 722 -16.34 26.52 -18.88
N GLU A 723 -17.05 26.09 -17.84
CA GLU A 723 -18.47 25.75 -17.89
C GLU A 723 -19.40 26.96 -17.76
N ALA A 724 -18.88 28.12 -17.34
CA ALA A 724 -19.65 29.34 -17.09
C ALA A 724 -19.90 30.18 -18.34
N LYS A 725 -21.04 30.88 -18.44
CA LYS A 725 -21.23 31.82 -19.57
C LYS A 725 -20.26 33.01 -19.43
N PRO A 726 -19.75 33.59 -20.54
CA PRO A 726 -18.68 34.60 -20.52
C PRO A 726 -18.89 35.88 -19.69
N ARG A 727 -20.12 36.16 -19.26
CA ARG A 727 -20.51 37.35 -18.46
C ARG A 727 -21.52 36.98 -17.36
N GLN A 728 -21.47 35.74 -16.88
CA GLN A 728 -22.39 35.28 -15.87
C GLN A 728 -22.08 35.93 -14.52
N GLU A 729 -23.11 36.39 -13.82
CA GLU A 729 -23.00 36.77 -12.42
C GLU A 729 -23.17 35.53 -11.55
N LEU A 730 -22.32 35.40 -10.54
CA LEU A 730 -22.38 34.38 -9.52
C LEU A 730 -22.96 35.00 -8.25
N ALA A 731 -24.05 34.43 -7.75
CA ALA A 731 -24.60 34.83 -6.46
C ALA A 731 -23.73 34.25 -5.35
N GLY A 732 -23.30 35.07 -4.39
CA GLY A 732 -22.63 34.59 -3.19
C GLY A 732 -23.63 33.83 -2.32
N GLU A 733 -23.26 32.61 -1.93
CA GLU A 733 -24.05 31.75 -1.04
C GLU A 733 -23.50 31.83 0.39
N PHE A 734 -22.20 31.54 0.57
CA PHE A 734 -21.51 31.62 1.87
C PHE A 734 -20.19 32.39 1.72
N GLY A 735 -19.97 33.40 2.57
CA GLY A 735 -18.69 34.13 2.64
C GLY A 735 -18.32 34.97 1.41
N GLY A 736 -19.19 35.07 0.40
CA GLY A 736 -18.91 35.80 -0.86
C GLY A 736 -19.85 36.97 -1.13
N SER A 737 -19.31 38.08 -1.65
CA SER A 737 -20.06 39.07 -2.43
C SER A 737 -20.30 38.55 -3.86
N ARG A 738 -21.16 39.20 -4.66
CA ARG A 738 -21.40 38.79 -6.07
C ARG A 738 -20.08 38.70 -6.84
N GLY A 739 -19.88 37.59 -7.56
CA GLY A 739 -18.76 37.40 -8.49
C GLY A 739 -19.20 37.69 -9.92
N SER A 740 -18.36 38.34 -10.73
CA SER A 740 -18.69 38.61 -12.13
C SER A 740 -17.60 38.09 -13.05
N LEU A 741 -17.96 37.22 -13.99
CA LEU A 741 -16.99 36.64 -14.91
C LEU A 741 -16.55 37.66 -15.98
N ARG A 742 -15.24 37.68 -16.25
CA ARG A 742 -14.62 38.35 -17.39
C ARG A 742 -14.20 37.30 -18.42
N GLY A 743 -15.09 36.97 -19.34
CA GLY A 743 -14.92 35.78 -20.18
C GLY A 743 -15.17 34.51 -19.34
N LYS A 744 -14.25 33.54 -19.39
CA LYS A 744 -14.32 32.32 -18.56
C LYS A 744 -13.55 32.43 -17.25
N ARG A 745 -13.19 33.64 -16.84
CA ARG A 745 -12.30 33.93 -15.72
C ARG A 745 -13.00 34.73 -14.63
N LEU A 746 -12.84 34.32 -13.39
CA LEU A 746 -13.40 34.98 -12.20
C LEU A 746 -12.26 35.46 -11.30
N PRO A 747 -11.88 36.76 -11.35
CA PRO A 747 -10.89 37.33 -10.46
C PRO A 747 -11.48 37.58 -9.07
N LEU A 748 -10.81 37.12 -8.01
CA LEU A 748 -11.24 37.28 -6.62
C LEU A 748 -10.03 37.55 -5.70
N GLY A 749 -10.24 38.38 -4.68
CA GLY A 749 -9.35 38.48 -3.53
C GLY A 749 -9.81 37.54 -2.41
N PHE A 750 -8.87 37.03 -1.61
CA PHE A 750 -9.12 36.14 -0.49
C PHE A 750 -8.40 36.65 0.77
N GLU A 751 -9.10 36.75 1.88
CA GLU A 751 -8.47 36.87 3.21
C GLU A 751 -7.82 35.52 3.62
N PRO A 752 -6.90 35.51 4.59
CA PRO A 752 -6.34 34.28 5.15
C PRO A 752 -7.44 33.27 5.50
N LEU A 753 -7.26 32.00 5.09
CA LEU A 753 -8.17 30.89 5.38
C LEU A 753 -9.61 31.05 4.85
N GLU A 754 -9.87 32.06 4.01
CA GLU A 754 -11.23 32.41 3.57
C GLU A 754 -11.85 31.33 2.68
N VAL A 755 -13.12 31.03 2.95
CA VAL A 755 -13.98 30.16 2.14
C VAL A 755 -15.03 31.02 1.43
N LYS A 756 -15.15 30.84 0.11
CA LYS A 756 -16.21 31.46 -0.70
C LYS A 756 -17.01 30.39 -1.42
N VAL A 757 -18.32 30.47 -1.29
CA VAL A 757 -19.26 29.60 -1.99
C VAL A 757 -20.19 30.44 -2.84
N PHE A 758 -20.34 30.05 -4.10
CA PHE A 758 -21.21 30.71 -5.05
C PHE A 758 -22.22 29.73 -5.62
N ARG A 759 -23.41 30.23 -5.93
CA ARG A 759 -24.40 29.55 -6.76
C ARG A 759 -24.23 30.00 -8.21
N PHE A 760 -24.22 29.04 -9.13
CA PHE A 760 -23.83 29.23 -10.53
C PHE A 760 -24.78 28.54 -11.51
#